data_AF-A0A385TSU9-F1
#
_entry.id   AF-A0A385TSU9-F1
#
_cell.length_a   1.000
_cell.length_b   1.000
_cell.length_c   1.000
_cell.angle_alpha   90.00
_cell.angle_beta   90.00
_cell.angle_gamma   90.00
#
_symmetry.space_group_name_H-M   'P 1'
#
loop_
_entity.id
_entity.type
_entity.pdbx_description
1 polymer ?
#
loop_
_entity_poly.entity_id
_entity_poly.type
_entity_poly.pdbx_seq_one_letter_code
_entity_poly.pdbx_strand_id
1 'polypeptide(L)'
;MLLRMEFIKPSMLETGEEHRINFMLVHPCGRMEPQTDTTFSMTCSDPEIVGVNGSLITGLKPGETEVTVYLQNDRPSAYSWKVRVQPAGQAAGMKLQDHPRILFSEEELEEFRERIKPGDGSSARIIDASRLWEEYLSKADAYVVEESFEVLYPSISDQWKVTLPLTEPKRVPEPQGHTFFPFWTMYARAIEDRLVVMSTAFLVTGERKYAVRVKQHLLSLAAFGKWYEFDERGAEGNLSNAHLLLGASCAYDAIHSLLTEEERRSIRQAILEKGLHPLAIDIGRRDMHNIVAAKQVAMVYGAAAIMDENPFAAKYLQAGLTYLQSYLDRKRVSGETEGLLYDNVAARHAWMAADLYRRISGDDGLVQHPYLREELPERFFRLLAPGEESSFPNLSDSFYKLDIAYLMAMTATHYDHPAAVWYLHKHAATHHASLLYLRKETSPASPTELYGKRASAVFRSVGWAALRSGWGDEDHLLCFTSSSSAKDHNHKDQNNLVINAGGEWLLTNPGYQDYVPGPKADYTTGTVGHNSLLVNDQGQIHLGGGGLREELLLPSFEAVVGDAAESYGGLLKRYRRSVLHIDSSYFFIVDDVELHQESDEAELLFHTTSAVLDGEEPKAPGENLGSESVVFQGESAALQLMFPYPQEKVLTLREYPGAEIYGCYVAVGGTRGKRRRFITLINPRVHYGERLAIRQEEQDAGSLTSGLTVKRHDGAEDIWLFCADAGEARYRGLTFLGEAARLSGNGLLSLWKAERLSGEDIAFEAELPLSLYSDDRRTTCIVHNPHPVEVSFKLKQITAGVEVKQTAPPGYYEWNLMNTGRGGQAEGREAAWKP
;
A
#
# COMPACT_ATOMS: atom_id res chain seq x y z
N MET A 1 27.84 30.24 -26.84
CA MET A 1 26.66 29.93 -25.99
C MET A 1 26.20 28.55 -26.38
N LEU A 2 26.18 27.59 -25.45
CA LEU A 2 25.93 26.18 -25.79
C LEU A 2 24.45 25.97 -26.14
N LEU A 3 24.19 25.57 -27.39
CA LEU A 3 22.92 25.01 -27.81
C LEU A 3 22.73 23.66 -27.11
N ARG A 4 21.53 23.38 -26.61
CA ARG A 4 21.19 22.07 -26.03
C ARG A 4 20.54 21.22 -27.13
N MET A 5 20.99 20.00 -27.33
CA MET A 5 20.40 19.08 -28.30
C MET A 5 19.40 18.13 -27.63
N GLU A 6 18.18 18.07 -28.16
CA GLU A 6 17.12 17.17 -27.69
C GLU A 6 16.76 16.16 -28.76
N PHE A 7 16.94 14.89 -28.44
CA PHE A 7 16.60 13.77 -29.30
C PHE A 7 16.42 12.51 -28.50
N ILE A 8 15.67 11.59 -29.09
CA ILE A 8 15.51 10.25 -28.57
C ILE A 8 16.81 9.50 -28.80
N LYS A 9 17.46 9.09 -27.71
CA LYS A 9 18.69 8.29 -27.73
C LYS A 9 18.28 6.82 -27.65
N PRO A 10 18.28 6.06 -28.77
CA PRO A 10 17.97 4.64 -28.71
C PRO A 10 19.06 3.95 -27.86
N SER A 11 18.69 3.47 -26.68
CA SER A 11 19.60 2.71 -25.81
C SER A 11 19.68 1.23 -26.20
N MET A 12 18.72 0.74 -27.01
CA MET A 12 18.60 -0.67 -27.35
C MET A 12 18.04 -0.90 -28.76
N LEU A 13 18.72 -1.72 -29.54
CA LEU A 13 18.31 -2.21 -30.86
C LEU A 13 18.29 -3.74 -30.88
N GLU A 14 17.53 -4.33 -31.80
CA GLU A 14 17.71 -5.71 -32.20
C GLU A 14 18.57 -5.83 -33.47
N THR A 15 19.12 -7.02 -33.71
CA THR A 15 19.78 -7.32 -34.99
C THR A 15 18.82 -7.06 -36.17
N GLY A 16 19.23 -6.18 -37.07
CA GLY A 16 18.46 -5.74 -38.23
C GLY A 16 17.57 -4.53 -38.00
N GLU A 17 17.44 -4.04 -36.75
CA GLU A 17 16.62 -2.87 -36.46
C GLU A 17 17.33 -1.59 -36.87
N GLU A 18 16.60 -0.73 -37.58
CA GLU A 18 17.07 0.59 -37.99
C GLU A 18 16.38 1.69 -37.19
N HIS A 19 17.15 2.68 -36.76
CA HIS A 19 16.62 3.86 -36.09
C HIS A 19 17.19 5.13 -36.71
N ARG A 20 16.33 6.05 -37.09
CA ARG A 20 16.74 7.36 -37.62
C ARG A 20 16.81 8.37 -36.50
N ILE A 21 18.00 8.87 -36.22
CA ILE A 21 18.21 9.93 -35.23
C ILE A 21 17.66 11.23 -35.81
N ASN A 22 16.67 11.78 -35.10
CA ASN A 22 16.10 13.11 -35.31
C ASN A 22 16.34 13.95 -34.06
N PHE A 23 16.91 15.16 -34.19
CA PHE A 23 17.14 16.05 -33.06
C PHE A 23 16.63 17.48 -33.25
N MET A 24 16.37 18.17 -32.14
CA MET A 24 16.12 19.60 -32.09
C MET A 24 17.26 20.31 -31.35
N LEU A 25 17.64 21.48 -31.85
CA LEU A 25 18.52 22.40 -31.15
C LEU A 25 17.68 23.40 -30.35
N VAL A 26 17.92 23.42 -29.04
CA VAL A 26 17.28 24.35 -28.10
C VAL A 26 18.25 25.50 -27.83
N HIS A 27 17.83 26.69 -28.24
CA HIS A 27 18.54 27.95 -27.98
C HIS A 27 18.37 28.37 -26.51
N PRO A 28 19.32 29.13 -25.93
CA PRO A 28 19.20 29.62 -24.55
C PRO A 28 17.92 30.43 -24.25
N CYS A 29 17.28 30.97 -25.30
CA CYS A 29 15.99 31.68 -25.21
C CYS A 29 14.76 30.77 -25.28
N GLY A 30 14.94 29.44 -25.30
CA GLY A 30 13.87 28.45 -25.44
C GLY A 30 13.37 28.24 -26.87
N ARG A 31 13.95 28.91 -27.88
CA ARG A 31 13.63 28.67 -29.29
C ARG A 31 14.15 27.28 -29.69
N MET A 32 13.29 26.45 -30.29
CA MET A 32 13.66 25.14 -30.82
C MET A 32 13.84 25.22 -32.33
N GLU A 33 14.89 24.59 -32.84
CA GLU A 33 15.25 24.54 -34.27
C GLU A 33 15.43 23.07 -34.68
N PRO A 34 14.64 22.55 -35.64
CA PRO A 34 14.75 21.16 -36.07
C PRO A 34 16.08 20.91 -36.79
N GLN A 35 16.54 19.66 -36.76
CA GLN A 35 17.77 19.18 -37.40
C GLN A 35 17.95 19.60 -38.87
N THR A 36 16.87 19.92 -39.60
CA THR A 36 16.90 20.23 -41.04
C THR A 36 17.91 21.32 -41.43
N ASP A 37 18.24 22.23 -40.52
CA ASP A 37 19.13 23.36 -40.78
C ASP A 37 20.56 23.18 -40.21
N THR A 38 20.88 22.01 -39.64
CA THR A 38 22.15 21.77 -38.92
C THR A 38 22.97 20.62 -39.49
N THR A 39 24.21 20.90 -39.89
CA THR A 39 25.16 19.86 -40.32
C THR A 39 25.76 19.11 -39.12
N PHE A 40 25.67 17.78 -39.14
CA PHE A 40 26.23 16.90 -38.11
C PHE A 40 26.88 15.67 -38.73
N SER A 41 27.68 14.96 -37.94
CA SER A 41 28.23 13.65 -38.28
C SER A 41 28.07 12.68 -37.12
N MET A 42 27.89 11.40 -37.41
CA MET A 42 27.76 10.35 -36.41
C MET A 42 28.88 9.33 -36.54
N THR A 43 29.37 8.83 -35.40
CA THR A 43 30.32 7.71 -35.35
C THR A 43 29.86 6.66 -34.36
N CYS A 44 30.36 5.44 -34.53
CA CYS A 44 30.17 4.33 -33.61
C CYS A 44 31.54 3.81 -33.18
N SER A 45 31.74 3.54 -31.89
CA SER A 45 33.00 3.00 -31.37
C SER A 45 33.29 1.58 -31.85
N ASP A 46 32.24 0.80 -32.14
CA ASP A 46 32.30 -0.54 -32.71
C ASP A 46 31.29 -0.69 -33.85
N PRO A 47 31.72 -0.47 -35.11
CA PRO A 47 30.85 -0.54 -36.28
C PRO A 47 30.44 -1.98 -36.65
N GLU A 48 30.97 -3.02 -35.98
CA GLU A 48 30.46 -4.38 -36.14
C GLU A 48 29.19 -4.61 -35.32
N ILE A 49 28.99 -3.85 -34.24
CA ILE A 49 27.80 -3.92 -33.37
C ILE A 49 26.70 -3.01 -33.92
N VAL A 50 26.99 -1.73 -34.17
CA VAL A 50 26.03 -0.76 -34.73
C VAL A 50 26.60 -0.11 -35.98
N GLY A 51 25.90 -0.26 -37.11
CA GLY A 51 26.19 0.44 -38.35
C GLY A 51 25.65 1.87 -38.29
N VAL A 52 26.40 2.83 -38.87
CA VAL A 52 25.98 4.24 -38.96
C VAL A 52 26.03 4.67 -40.43
N ASN A 53 24.91 5.16 -40.94
CA ASN A 53 24.78 5.70 -42.30
C ASN A 53 24.02 7.03 -42.30
N GLY A 54 24.76 8.13 -42.28
CA GLY A 54 24.18 9.47 -42.12
C GLY A 54 23.51 9.62 -40.76
N SER A 55 22.18 9.80 -40.76
CA SER A 55 21.35 9.88 -39.54
C SER A 55 20.76 8.53 -39.11
N LEU A 56 21.02 7.45 -39.86
CA LEU A 56 20.49 6.12 -39.62
C LEU A 56 21.50 5.29 -38.83
N ILE A 57 21.04 4.62 -37.78
CA ILE A 57 21.80 3.59 -37.09
C ILE A 57 21.11 2.23 -37.27
N THR A 58 21.90 1.16 -37.40
CA THR A 58 21.39 -0.20 -37.62
C THR A 58 22.05 -1.16 -36.62
N GLY A 59 21.27 -1.97 -35.92
CA GLY A 59 21.80 -3.06 -35.10
C GLY A 59 22.35 -4.17 -35.98
N LEU A 60 23.65 -4.46 -35.92
CA LEU A 60 24.30 -5.44 -36.81
C LEU A 60 24.62 -6.75 -36.09
N LYS A 61 25.23 -6.67 -34.90
CA LYS A 61 25.58 -7.84 -34.09
C LYS A 61 25.28 -7.59 -32.61
N PRO A 62 24.87 -8.62 -31.85
CA PRO A 62 24.68 -8.48 -30.42
C PRO A 62 25.95 -8.01 -29.70
N GLY A 63 25.79 -7.04 -28.80
CA GLY A 63 26.88 -6.41 -28.07
C GLY A 63 26.50 -5.03 -27.54
N GLU A 64 27.44 -4.34 -26.90
CA GLU A 64 27.27 -2.93 -26.49
C GLU A 64 28.33 -2.07 -27.17
N THR A 65 27.92 -0.90 -27.65
CA THR A 65 28.80 0.07 -28.30
C THR A 65 28.36 1.50 -27.94
N GLU A 66 29.19 2.50 -28.23
CA GLU A 66 28.86 3.90 -28.04
C GLU A 66 28.64 4.57 -29.40
N VAL A 67 27.54 5.30 -29.52
CA VAL A 67 27.24 6.16 -30.67
C VAL A 67 27.47 7.61 -30.26
N THR A 68 28.18 8.37 -31.09
CA THR A 68 28.50 9.78 -30.85
C THR A 68 27.99 10.64 -32.00
N VAL A 69 27.25 11.70 -31.68
CA VAL A 69 26.83 12.74 -32.62
C VAL A 69 27.73 13.98 -32.44
N TYR A 70 28.28 14.49 -33.53
CA TYR A 70 29.09 15.71 -33.58
C TYR A 70 28.38 16.79 -34.40
N LEU A 71 28.18 17.98 -33.82
CA LEU A 71 27.69 19.16 -34.55
C LEU A 71 28.88 19.85 -35.26
N GLN A 72 28.79 20.09 -36.57
CA GLN A 72 29.93 20.60 -37.35
C GLN A 72 30.16 22.11 -37.22
N ASN A 73 29.19 22.88 -36.70
CA ASN A 73 29.22 24.34 -36.75
C ASN A 73 29.69 25.07 -35.47
N ASP A 74 30.08 24.38 -34.40
CA ASP A 74 30.84 24.98 -33.27
C ASP A 74 31.51 23.89 -32.41
N ARG A 75 32.83 23.99 -32.17
CA ARG A 75 33.61 23.02 -31.37
C ARG A 75 33.35 23.15 -29.85
N PRO A 76 33.24 22.05 -29.08
CA PRO A 76 32.75 20.72 -29.42
C PRO A 76 31.60 20.31 -28.48
N SER A 77 30.36 20.42 -28.94
CA SER A 77 29.26 19.66 -28.32
C SER A 77 29.15 18.31 -29.03
N ALA A 78 29.82 17.31 -28.46
CA ALA A 78 29.64 15.90 -28.84
C ALA A 78 28.67 15.25 -27.85
N TYR A 79 27.72 14.48 -28.38
CA TYR A 79 26.75 13.75 -27.57
C TYR A 79 26.94 12.27 -27.79
N SER A 80 27.51 11.60 -26.79
CA SER A 80 27.69 10.16 -26.75
C SER A 80 26.62 9.48 -25.91
N TRP A 81 26.19 8.29 -26.33
CA TRP A 81 25.41 7.39 -25.49
C TRP A 81 25.67 5.93 -25.88
N LYS A 82 25.42 5.02 -24.92
CA LYS A 82 25.54 3.58 -25.15
C LYS A 82 24.33 3.03 -25.88
N VAL A 83 24.58 2.13 -26.81
CA VAL A 83 23.57 1.36 -27.55
C VAL A 83 23.90 -0.12 -27.37
N ARG A 84 22.92 -0.88 -26.85
CA ARG A 84 22.98 -2.34 -26.78
C ARG A 84 22.22 -2.94 -27.95
N VAL A 85 22.86 -3.85 -28.69
CA VAL A 85 22.20 -4.67 -29.70
C VAL A 85 21.95 -6.05 -29.09
N GLN A 86 20.74 -6.56 -29.22
CA GLN A 86 20.37 -7.92 -28.80
C GLN A 86 19.91 -8.76 -30.00
N PRO A 87 19.90 -10.10 -29.90
CA PRO A 87 19.30 -10.94 -30.92
C PRO A 87 17.83 -10.56 -31.14
N ALA A 88 17.35 -10.66 -32.38
CA ALA A 88 15.95 -10.41 -32.70
C ALA A 88 15.03 -11.27 -31.84
N GLY A 89 14.07 -10.64 -31.16
CA GLY A 89 13.05 -11.33 -30.38
C GLY A 89 12.10 -12.10 -31.30
N GLN A 90 11.56 -13.21 -30.82
CA GLN A 90 10.47 -13.90 -31.51
C GLN A 90 9.13 -13.54 -30.88
N ALA A 91 8.22 -12.96 -31.67
CA ALA A 91 6.81 -12.78 -31.32
C ALA A 91 5.97 -14.05 -31.59
N ALA A 92 6.60 -15.24 -31.57
CA ALA A 92 5.94 -16.46 -32.03
C ALA A 92 4.86 -16.92 -31.03
N GLY A 93 3.65 -17.18 -31.53
CA GLY A 93 2.56 -17.79 -30.75
C GLY A 93 1.54 -16.83 -30.14
N MET A 94 1.68 -15.51 -30.31
CA MET A 94 0.70 -14.53 -29.81
C MET A 94 -0.41 -14.26 -30.85
N LYS A 95 -1.65 -14.07 -30.37
CA LYS A 95 -2.84 -13.69 -31.13
C LYS A 95 -2.81 -12.19 -31.46
N LEU A 96 -2.02 -11.84 -32.47
CA LEU A 96 -1.71 -10.46 -32.83
C LEU A 96 -2.25 -10.02 -34.20
N GLN A 97 -2.91 -10.90 -34.94
CA GLN A 97 -3.35 -10.57 -36.29
C GLN A 97 -4.68 -9.80 -36.34
N ASP A 98 -5.44 -9.82 -35.25
CA ASP A 98 -6.77 -9.23 -35.19
C ASP A 98 -6.78 -8.01 -34.26
N HIS A 99 -7.48 -6.95 -34.69
CA HIS A 99 -7.83 -5.79 -33.89
C HIS A 99 -9.36 -5.75 -33.73
N PRO A 100 -9.91 -5.48 -32.53
CA PRO A 100 -9.21 -5.08 -31.31
C PRO A 100 -8.63 -6.26 -30.52
N ARG A 101 -7.60 -5.97 -29.71
CA ARG A 101 -6.99 -6.95 -28.78
C ARG A 101 -6.53 -6.37 -27.45
N ILE A 102 -6.61 -5.05 -27.24
CA ILE A 102 -6.12 -4.40 -26.02
C ILE A 102 -7.23 -4.22 -24.98
N LEU A 103 -8.36 -3.61 -25.36
CA LEU A 103 -9.46 -3.40 -24.42
C LEU A 103 -10.36 -4.63 -24.30
N PHE A 104 -10.58 -5.32 -25.43
CA PHE A 104 -11.41 -6.51 -25.55
C PHE A 104 -10.78 -7.44 -26.60
N SER A 105 -10.95 -8.75 -26.43
CA SER A 105 -11.01 -9.67 -27.57
C SER A 105 -12.41 -9.62 -28.22
N GLU A 106 -12.58 -10.20 -29.41
CA GLU A 106 -13.92 -10.34 -30.01
C GLU A 106 -14.90 -11.08 -29.09
N GLU A 107 -14.46 -12.18 -28.47
CA GLU A 107 -15.24 -12.96 -27.52
C GLU A 107 -15.65 -12.14 -26.29
N GLU A 108 -14.71 -11.42 -25.67
CA GLU A 108 -15.01 -10.57 -24.51
C GLU A 108 -15.97 -9.43 -24.86
N LEU A 109 -15.94 -8.94 -26.11
CA LEU A 109 -16.85 -7.91 -26.58
C LEU A 109 -18.28 -8.45 -26.75
N GLU A 110 -18.43 -9.68 -27.24
CA GLU A 110 -19.71 -10.38 -27.32
C GLU A 110 -20.30 -10.60 -25.91
N GLU A 111 -19.50 -11.14 -24.99
CA GLU A 111 -19.90 -11.32 -23.58
C GLU A 111 -20.30 -9.99 -22.92
N PHE A 112 -19.52 -8.93 -23.16
CA PHE A 112 -19.82 -7.60 -22.63
C PHE A 112 -21.17 -7.09 -23.15
N ARG A 113 -21.43 -7.21 -24.46
CA ARG A 113 -22.70 -6.79 -25.08
C ARG A 113 -23.90 -7.55 -24.51
N GLU A 114 -23.77 -8.84 -24.21
CA GLU A 114 -24.83 -9.59 -23.54
C GLU A 114 -25.04 -9.15 -22.08
N ARG A 115 -23.96 -8.81 -21.36
CA ARG A 115 -24.03 -8.39 -19.96
C ARG A 115 -24.65 -6.99 -19.79
N ILE A 116 -24.53 -6.09 -20.75
CA ILE A 116 -25.14 -4.76 -20.66
C ILE A 116 -26.62 -4.72 -21.10
N LYS A 117 -27.16 -5.82 -21.63
CA LYS A 117 -28.60 -5.88 -21.95
C LYS A 117 -29.42 -5.83 -20.66
N PRO A 118 -30.59 -5.16 -20.67
CA PRO A 118 -31.54 -5.21 -19.56
C PRO A 118 -31.88 -6.68 -19.22
N GLY A 119 -31.90 -7.02 -17.94
CA GLY A 119 -32.29 -8.35 -17.50
C GLY A 119 -33.73 -8.68 -17.91
N ASP A 120 -34.01 -9.96 -18.17
CA ASP A 120 -35.37 -10.47 -18.42
C ASP A 120 -36.18 -10.71 -17.12
N GLY A 121 -35.59 -10.40 -15.96
CA GLY A 121 -36.15 -10.61 -14.63
C GLY A 121 -35.99 -12.03 -14.07
N SER A 122 -35.28 -12.94 -14.77
CA SER A 122 -35.14 -14.35 -14.36
C SER A 122 -34.01 -14.61 -13.35
N SER A 123 -33.01 -13.73 -13.25
CA SER A 123 -31.99 -13.72 -12.21
C SER A 123 -31.62 -12.29 -11.80
N ALA A 124 -31.52 -12.04 -10.50
CA ALA A 124 -31.04 -10.76 -9.98
C ALA A 124 -29.50 -10.73 -10.13
N ARG A 125 -29.00 -9.94 -11.10
CA ARG A 125 -27.57 -9.61 -11.17
C ARG A 125 -27.22 -8.71 -9.99
N ILE A 126 -26.06 -8.93 -9.38
CA ILE A 126 -25.61 -8.16 -8.20
C ILE A 126 -25.30 -6.72 -8.61
N ILE A 127 -24.79 -6.53 -9.82
CA ILE A 127 -24.46 -5.22 -10.39
C ILE A 127 -25.32 -4.98 -11.62
N ASP A 128 -26.01 -3.84 -11.65
CA ASP A 128 -26.80 -3.41 -12.81
C ASP A 128 -25.89 -2.84 -13.90
N ALA A 129 -25.25 -3.75 -14.65
CA ALA A 129 -24.39 -3.40 -15.77
C ALA A 129 -25.11 -2.59 -16.86
N SER A 130 -26.43 -2.73 -17.02
CA SER A 130 -27.20 -1.99 -18.02
C SER A 130 -27.27 -0.51 -17.68
N ARG A 131 -27.58 -0.19 -16.42
CA ARG A 131 -27.57 1.20 -15.92
C ARG A 131 -26.16 1.80 -15.95
N LEU A 132 -25.15 1.07 -15.51
CA LEU A 132 -23.77 1.58 -15.55
C LEU A 132 -23.30 1.85 -16.97
N TRP A 133 -23.75 1.03 -17.92
CA TRP A 133 -23.46 1.24 -19.32
C TRP A 133 -24.12 2.51 -19.87
N GLU A 134 -25.35 2.82 -19.48
CA GLU A 134 -26.01 4.09 -19.83
C GLU A 134 -25.22 5.30 -19.31
N GLU A 135 -24.77 5.26 -18.06
CA GLU A 135 -23.95 6.32 -17.45
C GLU A 135 -22.58 6.45 -18.17
N TYR A 136 -21.96 5.31 -18.50
CA TYR A 136 -20.70 5.26 -19.26
C TYR A 136 -20.85 5.83 -20.67
N LEU A 137 -21.94 5.51 -21.37
CA LEU A 137 -22.26 6.06 -22.69
C LEU A 137 -22.53 7.55 -22.62
N SER A 138 -23.26 8.04 -21.62
CA SER A 138 -23.48 9.47 -21.41
C SER A 138 -22.16 10.22 -21.23
N LYS A 139 -21.18 9.63 -20.52
CA LYS A 139 -19.83 10.20 -20.38
C LYS A 139 -19.10 10.23 -21.73
N ALA A 140 -19.19 9.15 -22.51
CA ALA A 140 -18.59 9.10 -23.85
C ALA A 140 -19.20 10.15 -24.78
N ASP A 141 -20.53 10.32 -24.76
CA ASP A 141 -21.25 11.34 -25.54
C ASP A 141 -20.82 12.75 -25.17
N ALA A 142 -20.63 13.03 -23.88
CA ALA A 142 -20.11 14.32 -23.42
C ALA A 142 -18.71 14.60 -24.00
N TYR A 143 -17.82 13.60 -24.06
CA TYR A 143 -16.48 13.76 -24.65
C TYR A 143 -16.47 13.96 -26.17
N VAL A 144 -17.49 13.46 -26.89
CA VAL A 144 -17.61 13.69 -28.34
C VAL A 144 -17.80 15.17 -28.65
N VAL A 145 -18.61 15.87 -27.86
CA VAL A 145 -18.97 17.28 -28.07
C VAL A 145 -18.15 18.27 -27.24
N GLU A 146 -17.29 17.77 -26.34
CA GLU A 146 -16.44 18.60 -25.48
C GLU A 146 -15.49 19.48 -26.30
N GLU A 147 -15.44 20.78 -26.01
CA GLU A 147 -14.50 21.73 -26.65
C GLU A 147 -13.30 22.07 -25.76
N SER A 148 -13.41 21.85 -24.46
CA SER A 148 -12.34 22.05 -23.48
C SER A 148 -12.65 21.30 -22.18
N PHE A 149 -11.62 21.03 -21.38
CA PHE A 149 -11.78 20.43 -20.05
C PHE A 149 -10.84 21.03 -19.02
N GLU A 150 -11.15 20.82 -17.75
CA GLU A 150 -10.35 21.28 -16.62
C GLU A 150 -9.62 20.10 -15.98
N VAL A 151 -8.34 20.31 -15.68
CA VAL A 151 -7.49 19.39 -14.93
C VAL A 151 -7.28 19.97 -13.55
N LEU A 152 -7.57 19.15 -12.53
CA LEU A 152 -7.41 19.48 -11.12
C LEU A 152 -6.20 18.74 -10.54
N TYR A 153 -5.54 19.37 -9.58
CA TYR A 153 -4.38 18.81 -8.89
C TYR A 153 -4.68 18.66 -7.39
N PRO A 154 -4.44 17.47 -6.80
CA PRO A 154 -4.76 17.26 -5.38
C PRO A 154 -3.94 18.11 -4.40
N SER A 155 -2.70 18.46 -4.77
CA SER A 155 -1.72 19.08 -3.87
C SER A 155 -1.59 20.60 -4.02
N ILE A 156 -2.26 21.21 -4.99
CA ILE A 156 -2.24 22.66 -5.23
C ILE A 156 -3.63 23.16 -5.64
N SER A 157 -3.90 24.45 -5.46
CA SER A 157 -5.18 25.05 -5.84
C SER A 157 -5.31 25.33 -7.34
N ASP A 158 -4.22 25.25 -8.10
CA ASP A 158 -4.21 25.52 -9.53
C ASP A 158 -5.11 24.56 -10.31
N GLN A 159 -5.76 25.10 -11.34
CA GLN A 159 -6.58 24.36 -12.27
C GLN A 159 -6.11 24.69 -13.68
N TRP A 160 -6.03 23.67 -14.53
CA TRP A 160 -5.58 23.84 -15.91
C TRP A 160 -6.70 23.57 -16.89
N LYS A 161 -7.15 24.63 -17.57
CA LYS A 161 -8.07 24.53 -18.70
C LYS A 161 -7.33 24.13 -19.97
N VAL A 162 -7.70 22.99 -20.54
CA VAL A 162 -7.19 22.42 -21.78
C VAL A 162 -8.22 22.62 -22.88
N THR A 163 -7.84 23.27 -23.98
CA THR A 163 -8.70 23.45 -25.16
C THR A 163 -8.50 22.33 -26.18
N LEU A 164 -9.55 22.00 -26.93
CA LEU A 164 -9.53 21.01 -28.00
C LEU A 164 -9.61 21.71 -29.39
N PRO A 165 -8.93 21.19 -30.43
CA PRO A 165 -8.10 19.99 -30.46
C PRO A 165 -6.83 20.14 -29.60
N LEU A 166 -6.29 19.00 -29.15
CA LEU A 166 -5.13 19.00 -28.26
C LEU A 166 -3.92 19.63 -28.96
N THR A 167 -3.22 20.49 -28.23
CA THR A 167 -1.93 21.07 -28.61
C THR A 167 -0.91 20.76 -27.52
N GLU A 168 0.36 20.60 -27.91
CA GLU A 168 1.41 20.28 -26.94
C GLU A 168 1.46 21.35 -25.84
N PRO A 169 1.35 20.97 -24.56
CA PRO A 169 1.36 21.95 -23.50
C PRO A 169 2.72 22.63 -23.38
N LYS A 170 2.73 23.93 -23.09
CA LYS A 170 3.97 24.64 -22.76
C LYS A 170 4.33 24.43 -21.28
N ARG A 171 5.62 24.55 -20.95
CA ARG A 171 6.07 24.60 -19.56
C ARG A 171 5.37 25.76 -18.86
N VAL A 172 4.71 25.45 -17.74
CA VAL A 172 4.08 26.44 -16.87
C VAL A 172 5.01 26.77 -15.69
N PRO A 173 4.89 27.96 -15.08
CA PRO A 173 5.63 28.30 -13.87
C PRO A 173 5.36 27.31 -12.74
N GLU A 174 6.37 27.09 -11.89
CA GLU A 174 6.21 26.24 -10.70
C GLU A 174 5.20 26.86 -9.73
N PRO A 175 4.31 26.05 -9.12
CA PRO A 175 3.51 26.49 -7.98
C PRO A 175 4.41 26.96 -6.84
N GLN A 176 3.89 27.84 -5.99
CA GLN A 176 4.63 28.36 -4.85
C GLN A 176 5.15 27.22 -3.96
N GLY A 177 6.47 27.21 -3.71
CA GLY A 177 7.11 26.24 -2.81
C GLY A 177 7.45 24.90 -3.46
N HIS A 178 7.04 24.64 -4.70
CA HIS A 178 7.36 23.42 -5.43
C HIS A 178 8.57 23.59 -6.35
N THR A 179 9.24 22.46 -6.60
CA THR A 179 10.26 22.33 -7.65
C THR A 179 9.92 21.13 -8.52
N PHE A 180 9.89 21.31 -9.84
CA PHE A 180 9.52 20.26 -10.80
C PHE A 180 8.12 19.69 -10.55
N PHE A 181 7.11 20.53 -10.35
CA PHE A 181 5.73 20.10 -10.20
C PHE A 181 5.25 19.40 -11.49
N PRO A 182 4.66 18.18 -11.42
CA PRO A 182 4.42 17.33 -12.58
C PRO A 182 3.02 17.59 -13.20
N PHE A 183 2.80 18.76 -13.77
CA PHE A 183 1.51 19.14 -14.34
C PHE A 183 1.00 18.15 -15.39
N TRP A 184 1.89 17.57 -16.20
CA TRP A 184 1.50 16.68 -17.28
C TRP A 184 0.96 15.34 -16.77
N THR A 185 1.19 14.97 -15.50
CA THR A 185 0.69 13.70 -14.95
C THR A 185 -0.83 13.66 -14.96
N MET A 186 -1.49 14.67 -14.39
CA MET A 186 -2.96 14.74 -14.38
C MET A 186 -3.53 15.06 -15.75
N TYR A 187 -2.83 15.88 -16.55
CA TYR A 187 -3.18 16.15 -17.94
C TYR A 187 -3.22 14.87 -18.79
N ALA A 188 -2.18 14.03 -18.70
CA ALA A 188 -2.09 12.78 -19.43
C ALA A 188 -3.16 11.78 -19.00
N ARG A 189 -3.45 11.67 -17.69
CA ARG A 189 -4.55 10.84 -17.16
C ARG A 189 -5.91 11.28 -17.69
N ALA A 190 -6.16 12.58 -17.78
CA ALA A 190 -7.40 13.12 -18.32
C ALA A 190 -7.57 12.79 -19.81
N ILE A 191 -6.48 12.76 -20.58
CA ILE A 191 -6.50 12.36 -22.00
C ILE A 191 -6.68 10.85 -22.15
N GLU A 192 -5.97 10.06 -21.34
CA GLU A 192 -6.12 8.60 -21.30
C GLU A 192 -7.57 8.21 -21.05
N ASP A 193 -8.23 8.79 -20.05
CA ASP A 193 -9.62 8.50 -19.73
C ASP A 193 -10.56 8.80 -20.91
N ARG A 194 -10.38 9.93 -21.61
CA ARG A 194 -11.16 10.27 -22.81
C ARG A 194 -10.96 9.25 -23.94
N LEU A 195 -9.70 8.92 -24.22
CA LEU A 195 -9.35 7.94 -25.25
C LEU A 195 -9.97 6.58 -24.93
N VAL A 196 -9.78 6.07 -23.72
CA VAL A 196 -10.29 4.76 -23.31
C VAL A 196 -11.81 4.72 -23.27
N VAL A 197 -12.47 5.75 -22.72
CA VAL A 197 -13.94 5.81 -22.64
C VAL A 197 -14.58 5.82 -24.02
N MET A 198 -14.14 6.70 -24.91
CA MET A 198 -14.70 6.77 -26.27
C MET A 198 -14.33 5.53 -27.11
N SER A 199 -13.14 4.96 -26.93
CA SER A 199 -12.76 3.72 -27.61
C SER A 199 -13.60 2.53 -27.16
N THR A 200 -13.85 2.38 -25.85
CA THR A 200 -14.78 1.37 -25.33
C THR A 200 -16.19 1.58 -25.89
N ALA A 201 -16.70 2.82 -25.88
CA ALA A 201 -18.01 3.14 -26.45
C ALA A 201 -18.09 2.78 -27.95
N PHE A 202 -17.05 3.09 -28.72
CA PHE A 202 -16.96 2.71 -30.14
C PHE A 202 -16.99 1.20 -30.33
N LEU A 203 -16.15 0.45 -29.61
CA LEU A 203 -16.07 -1.01 -29.76
C LEU A 203 -17.42 -1.67 -29.46
N VAL A 204 -18.09 -1.26 -28.38
CA VAL A 204 -19.35 -1.87 -27.96
C VAL A 204 -20.51 -1.50 -28.90
N THR A 205 -20.63 -0.23 -29.29
CA THR A 205 -21.79 0.29 -30.05
C THR A 205 -21.62 0.29 -31.57
N GLY A 206 -20.38 0.38 -32.08
CA GLY A 206 -20.07 0.63 -33.48
C GLY A 206 -20.34 2.07 -33.95
N GLU A 207 -20.73 3.00 -33.06
CA GLU A 207 -21.07 4.37 -33.44
C GLU A 207 -19.82 5.18 -33.83
N ARG A 208 -19.76 5.59 -35.10
CA ARG A 208 -18.58 6.28 -35.67
C ARG A 208 -18.24 7.62 -35.01
N LYS A 209 -19.18 8.29 -34.34
CA LYS A 209 -18.96 9.59 -33.68
C LYS A 209 -17.81 9.51 -32.66
N TYR A 210 -17.73 8.41 -31.91
CA TYR A 210 -16.67 8.17 -30.93
C TYR A 210 -15.32 7.98 -31.61
N ALA A 211 -15.23 7.11 -32.62
CA ALA A 211 -13.99 6.85 -33.33
C ALA A 211 -13.45 8.09 -34.06
N VAL A 212 -14.33 8.94 -34.62
CA VAL A 212 -13.93 10.20 -35.24
C VAL A 212 -13.25 11.13 -34.23
N ARG A 213 -13.82 11.24 -33.01
CA ARG A 213 -13.23 12.07 -31.94
C ARG A 213 -11.92 11.50 -31.43
N VAL A 214 -11.87 10.18 -31.20
CA VAL A 214 -10.64 9.46 -30.82
C VAL A 214 -9.53 9.68 -31.85
N LYS A 215 -9.85 9.57 -33.15
CA LYS A 215 -8.89 9.83 -34.23
C LYS A 215 -8.31 11.24 -34.15
N GLN A 216 -9.13 12.26 -33.90
CA GLN A 216 -8.65 13.64 -33.75
C GLN A 216 -7.64 13.75 -32.60
N HIS A 217 -7.92 13.14 -31.45
CA HIS A 217 -6.98 13.14 -30.33
C HIS A 217 -5.68 12.39 -30.65
N LEU A 218 -5.75 11.21 -31.27
CA LEU A 218 -4.56 10.45 -31.66
C LEU A 218 -3.69 11.23 -32.65
N LEU A 219 -4.28 11.89 -33.64
CA LEU A 219 -3.53 12.71 -34.59
C LEU A 219 -2.92 13.97 -33.93
N SER A 220 -3.63 14.60 -32.99
CA SER A 220 -3.06 15.67 -32.17
C SER A 220 -1.86 15.18 -31.35
N LEU A 221 -1.97 14.05 -30.65
CA LEU A 221 -0.86 13.47 -29.89
C LEU A 221 0.31 13.04 -30.80
N ALA A 222 0.00 12.56 -32.00
CA ALA A 222 0.99 12.27 -33.03
C ALA A 222 1.68 13.52 -33.58
N ALA A 223 1.10 14.71 -33.41
CA ALA A 223 1.72 15.98 -33.77
C ALA A 223 2.60 16.59 -32.66
N PHE A 224 2.52 16.12 -31.41
CA PHE A 224 3.35 16.63 -30.31
C PHE A 224 4.83 16.29 -30.55
N GLY A 225 5.77 17.09 -30.06
CA GLY A 225 7.20 16.77 -30.08
C GLY A 225 7.56 15.64 -29.11
N LYS A 226 6.90 15.59 -27.94
CA LYS A 226 7.18 14.64 -26.85
C LYS A 226 5.94 14.34 -26.01
N TRP A 227 5.99 13.28 -25.22
CA TRP A 227 4.94 12.87 -24.27
C TRP A 227 5.36 12.98 -22.79
N TYR A 228 6.53 13.56 -22.52
CA TYR A 228 7.04 13.82 -21.18
C TYR A 228 7.25 15.33 -20.96
N GLU A 229 7.12 15.75 -19.72
CA GLU A 229 7.08 17.16 -19.36
C GLU A 229 8.46 17.78 -19.27
N PHE A 230 9.35 17.11 -18.52
CA PHE A 230 10.66 17.64 -18.15
C PHE A 230 11.70 17.26 -19.19
N ASP A 231 12.13 18.26 -19.97
CA ASP A 231 13.16 18.06 -20.97
C ASP A 231 14.46 17.57 -20.35
N GLU A 232 14.88 18.14 -19.22
CA GLU A 232 16.19 17.87 -18.57
C GLU A 232 16.38 16.40 -18.20
N ARG A 233 15.28 15.72 -17.85
CA ARG A 233 15.28 14.33 -17.38
C ARG A 233 14.68 13.36 -18.41
N GLY A 234 14.14 13.88 -19.51
CA GLY A 234 13.46 13.06 -20.51
C GLY A 234 12.30 12.28 -19.90
N ALA A 235 12.24 10.97 -20.16
CA ALA A 235 11.23 10.10 -19.57
C ALA A 235 11.54 9.66 -18.13
N GLU A 236 12.71 9.99 -17.56
CA GLU A 236 13.05 9.59 -16.18
C GLU A 236 12.08 10.23 -15.18
N GLY A 237 11.54 9.45 -14.24
CA GLY A 237 10.56 9.93 -13.24
C GLY A 237 9.24 10.50 -13.78
N ASN A 238 8.96 10.47 -15.09
CA ASN A 238 7.76 11.07 -15.69
C ASN A 238 6.63 10.06 -15.88
N LEU A 239 5.47 10.30 -15.24
CA LEU A 239 4.27 9.48 -15.41
C LEU A 239 3.45 9.84 -16.66
N SER A 240 3.56 11.06 -17.18
CA SER A 240 2.75 11.51 -18.33
C SER A 240 2.99 10.65 -19.58
N ASN A 241 4.24 10.22 -19.79
CA ASN A 241 4.60 9.37 -20.93
C ASN A 241 3.86 8.03 -20.86
N ALA A 242 3.86 7.39 -19.68
CA ALA A 242 3.16 6.13 -19.48
C ALA A 242 1.65 6.25 -19.76
N HIS A 243 0.99 7.27 -19.19
CA HIS A 243 -0.45 7.48 -19.37
C HIS A 243 -0.84 7.83 -20.82
N LEU A 244 -0.07 8.68 -21.50
CA LEU A 244 -0.31 8.98 -22.93
C LEU A 244 -0.10 7.75 -23.81
N LEU A 245 0.93 6.94 -23.54
CA LEU A 245 1.16 5.68 -24.26
C LEU A 245 0.03 4.68 -24.03
N LEU A 246 -0.41 4.48 -22.79
CA LEU A 246 -1.54 3.60 -22.45
C LEU A 246 -2.81 4.01 -23.21
N GLY A 247 -3.18 5.29 -23.15
CA GLY A 247 -4.36 5.82 -23.84
C GLY A 247 -4.25 5.70 -25.36
N ALA A 248 -3.11 6.09 -25.93
CA ALA A 248 -2.88 6.04 -27.37
C ALA A 248 -2.89 4.60 -27.91
N SER A 249 -2.30 3.65 -27.19
CA SER A 249 -2.31 2.23 -27.53
C SER A 249 -3.72 1.65 -27.54
N CYS A 250 -4.48 1.84 -26.46
CA CYS A 250 -5.87 1.37 -26.37
C CYS A 250 -6.71 1.95 -27.52
N ALA A 251 -6.55 3.25 -27.79
CA ALA A 251 -7.31 3.92 -28.82
C ALA A 251 -6.93 3.52 -30.25
N TYR A 252 -5.63 3.42 -30.54
CA TYR A 252 -5.13 2.99 -31.84
C TYR A 252 -5.65 1.60 -32.21
N ASP A 253 -5.56 0.65 -31.27
CA ASP A 253 -6.07 -0.70 -31.42
C ASP A 253 -7.59 -0.70 -31.66
N ALA A 254 -8.34 0.07 -30.87
CA ALA A 254 -9.80 0.10 -30.95
C ALA A 254 -10.34 0.64 -32.29
N ILE A 255 -9.69 1.66 -32.88
CA ILE A 255 -10.17 2.30 -34.12
C ILE A 255 -9.35 1.91 -35.36
N HIS A 256 -8.45 0.92 -35.27
CA HIS A 256 -7.49 0.56 -36.31
C HIS A 256 -8.12 0.37 -37.69
N SER A 257 -9.27 -0.30 -37.75
CA SER A 257 -10.01 -0.59 -38.98
C SER A 257 -10.60 0.64 -39.67
N LEU A 258 -10.70 1.78 -38.98
CA LEU A 258 -11.21 3.05 -39.51
C LEU A 258 -10.11 4.04 -39.94
N LEU A 259 -8.85 3.72 -39.64
CA LEU A 259 -7.71 4.56 -39.98
C LEU A 259 -7.22 4.26 -41.40
N THR A 260 -6.86 5.30 -42.12
CA THR A 260 -6.09 5.15 -43.37
C THR A 260 -4.67 4.71 -43.08
N GLU A 261 -3.97 4.17 -44.09
CA GLU A 261 -2.57 3.75 -43.91
C GLU A 261 -1.63 4.90 -43.51
N GLU A 262 -1.91 6.12 -43.97
CA GLU A 262 -1.15 7.30 -43.59
C GLU A 262 -1.38 7.68 -42.12
N GLU A 263 -2.64 7.68 -41.68
CA GLU A 263 -3.00 7.92 -40.28
C GLU A 263 -2.43 6.83 -39.37
N ARG A 264 -2.51 5.55 -39.78
CA ARG A 264 -1.91 4.43 -39.04
C ARG A 264 -0.41 4.60 -38.88
N ARG A 265 0.30 4.89 -39.97
CA ARG A 265 1.74 5.15 -39.93
C ARG A 265 2.09 6.29 -38.97
N SER A 266 1.35 7.41 -39.04
CA SER A 266 1.59 8.57 -38.17
C SER A 266 1.42 8.23 -36.68
N ILE A 267 0.33 7.55 -36.33
CA ILE A 267 0.03 7.18 -34.94
C ILE A 267 0.98 6.10 -34.43
N ARG A 268 1.24 5.05 -35.22
CA ARG A 268 2.21 3.98 -34.91
C ARG A 268 3.60 4.55 -34.66
N GLN A 269 4.04 5.49 -35.48
CA GLN A 269 5.34 6.14 -35.31
C GLN A 269 5.38 6.99 -34.03
N ALA A 270 4.28 7.67 -33.67
CA ALA A 270 4.21 8.38 -32.40
C ALA A 270 4.25 7.45 -31.18
N ILE A 271 3.52 6.32 -31.20
CA ILE A 271 3.57 5.28 -30.15
C ILE A 271 5.00 4.78 -29.96
N LEU A 272 5.71 4.50 -31.07
CA LEU A 272 7.09 4.04 -31.04
C LEU A 272 8.05 5.12 -30.53
N GLU A 273 8.07 6.29 -31.17
CA GLU A 273 9.10 7.31 -30.93
C GLU A 273 8.88 8.10 -29.64
N LYS A 274 7.63 8.40 -29.27
CA LYS A 274 7.32 9.26 -28.12
C LYS A 274 6.94 8.45 -26.88
N GLY A 275 6.43 7.24 -27.08
CA GLY A 275 6.09 6.29 -26.03
C GLY A 275 7.21 5.29 -25.76
N LEU A 276 7.39 4.31 -26.64
CA LEU A 276 8.26 3.15 -26.39
C LEU A 276 9.75 3.51 -26.29
N HIS A 277 10.30 4.30 -27.23
CA HIS A 277 11.72 4.62 -27.22
C HIS A 277 12.17 5.36 -25.95
N PRO A 278 11.46 6.40 -25.45
CA PRO A 278 11.88 7.07 -24.22
C PRO A 278 11.78 6.18 -22.99
N LEU A 279 10.80 5.26 -22.94
CA LEU A 279 10.66 4.32 -21.82
C LEU A 279 11.71 3.20 -21.81
N ALA A 280 12.49 3.05 -22.90
CA ALA A 280 13.60 2.10 -22.97
C ALA A 280 14.67 2.30 -21.88
N ILE A 281 14.72 3.48 -21.26
CA ILE A 281 15.62 3.79 -20.12
C ILE A 281 15.37 2.87 -18.91
N ASP A 282 14.16 2.33 -18.78
CA ASP A 282 13.78 1.48 -17.65
C ASP A 282 13.96 -0.02 -17.97
N ILE A 283 14.40 -0.39 -19.18
CA ILE A 283 14.65 -1.80 -19.53
C ILE A 283 15.80 -2.36 -18.69
N GLY A 284 15.53 -3.46 -17.97
CA GLY A 284 16.47 -4.08 -17.04
C GLY A 284 16.55 -3.40 -15.66
N ARG A 285 15.82 -2.29 -15.44
CA ARG A 285 15.62 -1.69 -14.12
C ARG A 285 14.99 -2.72 -13.20
N ARG A 286 15.39 -2.73 -11.92
CA ARG A 286 14.80 -3.59 -10.88
C ARG A 286 14.13 -2.79 -9.77
N ASP A 287 14.04 -1.48 -9.92
CA ASP A 287 13.44 -0.62 -8.91
C ASP A 287 11.95 -0.95 -8.75
N MET A 288 11.49 -1.07 -7.51
CA MET A 288 10.10 -1.42 -7.16
C MET A 288 9.19 -0.19 -6.97
N HIS A 289 9.64 1.00 -7.38
CA HIS A 289 8.81 2.20 -7.39
C HIS A 289 7.64 2.08 -8.38
N ASN A 290 6.45 2.48 -7.96
CA ASN A 290 5.22 2.45 -8.74
C ASN A 290 5.33 3.12 -10.13
N ILE A 291 6.14 4.18 -10.26
CA ILE A 291 6.36 4.88 -11.54
C ILE A 291 7.06 3.96 -12.54
N VAL A 292 8.03 3.16 -12.09
CA VAL A 292 8.72 2.20 -12.95
C VAL A 292 7.75 1.10 -13.37
N ALA A 293 6.94 0.57 -12.45
CA ALA A 293 5.92 -0.41 -12.78
C ALA A 293 4.91 0.12 -13.83
N ALA A 294 4.43 1.36 -13.67
CA ALA A 294 3.52 1.99 -14.63
C ALA A 294 4.12 2.10 -16.04
N LYS A 295 5.39 2.51 -16.15
CA LYS A 295 6.08 2.62 -17.44
C LYS A 295 6.34 1.27 -18.10
N GLN A 296 6.69 0.25 -17.31
CA GLN A 296 6.89 -1.11 -17.82
C GLN A 296 5.58 -1.68 -18.40
N VAL A 297 4.45 -1.39 -17.75
CA VAL A 297 3.12 -1.76 -18.23
C VAL A 297 2.73 -0.96 -19.47
N ALA A 298 3.05 0.34 -19.51
CA ALA A 298 2.86 1.14 -20.72
C ALA A 298 3.67 0.60 -21.91
N MET A 299 4.88 0.07 -21.69
CA MET A 299 5.66 -0.60 -22.73
C MET A 299 4.99 -1.90 -23.24
N VAL A 300 4.37 -2.69 -22.35
CA VAL A 300 3.57 -3.87 -22.73
C VAL A 300 2.42 -3.47 -23.66
N TYR A 301 1.67 -2.42 -23.30
CA TYR A 301 0.55 -1.91 -24.11
C TYR A 301 1.01 -1.28 -25.43
N GLY A 302 2.07 -0.47 -25.38
CA GLY A 302 2.71 0.13 -26.55
C GLY A 302 3.13 -0.91 -27.57
N ALA A 303 3.79 -1.97 -27.12
CA ALA A 303 4.23 -3.06 -27.97
C ALA A 303 3.06 -3.85 -28.55
N ALA A 304 2.09 -4.24 -27.72
CA ALA A 304 0.92 -5.00 -28.14
C ALA A 304 0.10 -4.27 -29.22
N ALA A 305 0.09 -2.93 -29.21
CA ALA A 305 -0.65 -2.11 -30.17
C ALA A 305 -0.04 -2.10 -31.58
N ILE A 306 1.26 -2.34 -31.73
CA ILE A 306 1.97 -2.09 -33.01
C ILE A 306 2.82 -3.25 -33.50
N MET A 307 2.98 -4.35 -32.75
CA MET A 307 4.01 -5.35 -33.05
C MET A 307 3.77 -6.19 -34.31
N ASP A 308 2.53 -6.28 -34.79
CA ASP A 308 2.18 -6.87 -36.08
C ASP A 308 2.63 -5.99 -37.26
N GLU A 309 2.70 -4.67 -37.06
CA GLU A 309 3.17 -3.68 -38.04
C GLU A 309 4.65 -3.29 -37.84
N ASN A 310 5.20 -3.49 -36.64
CA ASN A 310 6.59 -3.28 -36.27
C ASN A 310 7.10 -4.41 -35.34
N PRO A 311 7.66 -5.49 -35.89
CA PRO A 311 8.09 -6.65 -35.11
C PRO A 311 9.13 -6.34 -34.02
N PHE A 312 9.96 -5.31 -34.19
CA PHE A 312 10.96 -4.90 -33.19
C PHE A 312 10.34 -4.38 -31.90
N ALA A 313 9.03 -4.08 -31.88
CA ALA A 313 8.33 -3.70 -30.66
C ALA A 313 8.26 -4.85 -29.62
N ALA A 314 8.45 -6.11 -30.04
CA ALA A 314 8.41 -7.29 -29.16
C ALA A 314 9.38 -7.21 -27.97
N LYS A 315 10.53 -6.53 -28.13
CA LYS A 315 11.49 -6.33 -27.04
C LYS A 315 10.93 -5.55 -25.86
N TYR A 316 10.04 -4.59 -26.11
CA TYR A 316 9.41 -3.78 -25.06
C TYR A 316 8.40 -4.59 -24.27
N LEU A 317 7.62 -5.43 -24.96
CA LEU A 317 6.72 -6.39 -24.34
C LEU A 317 7.49 -7.33 -23.42
N GLN A 318 8.55 -7.97 -23.94
CA GLN A 318 9.35 -8.93 -23.18
C GLN A 318 10.04 -8.27 -21.97
N ALA A 319 10.57 -7.06 -22.14
CA ALA A 319 11.20 -6.31 -21.05
C ALA A 319 10.20 -6.00 -19.93
N GLY A 320 9.00 -5.51 -20.28
CA GLY A 320 7.92 -5.22 -19.34
C GLY A 320 7.47 -6.47 -18.58
N LEU A 321 7.23 -7.59 -19.27
CA LEU A 321 6.83 -8.85 -18.65
C LEU A 321 7.92 -9.43 -17.73
N THR A 322 9.18 -9.36 -18.15
CA THR A 322 10.33 -9.80 -17.33
C THR A 322 10.45 -8.98 -16.06
N TYR A 323 10.27 -7.65 -16.16
CA TYR A 323 10.23 -6.77 -15.00
C TYR A 323 9.07 -7.15 -14.07
N LEU A 324 7.86 -7.32 -14.60
CA LEU A 324 6.67 -7.58 -13.80
C LEU A 324 6.75 -8.91 -13.06
N GLN A 325 7.23 -9.97 -13.72
CA GLN A 325 7.49 -11.25 -13.06
C GLN A 325 8.46 -11.05 -11.89
N SER A 326 9.60 -10.40 -12.13
CA SER A 326 10.58 -10.13 -11.07
C SER A 326 10.05 -9.21 -9.96
N TYR A 327 9.19 -8.25 -10.30
CA TYR A 327 8.56 -7.33 -9.34
C TYR A 327 7.63 -8.11 -8.41
N LEU A 328 6.77 -8.96 -8.98
CA LEU A 328 5.82 -9.78 -8.24
C LEU A 328 6.54 -10.81 -7.35
N ASP A 329 7.58 -11.48 -7.86
CA ASP A 329 8.40 -12.41 -7.08
C ASP A 329 9.03 -11.71 -5.86
N ARG A 330 9.56 -10.49 -6.07
CA ARG A 330 10.21 -9.72 -5.01
C ARG A 330 9.23 -9.19 -3.98
N LYS A 331 8.02 -8.79 -4.37
CA LYS A 331 6.99 -8.31 -3.43
C LYS A 331 6.67 -9.31 -2.32
N ARG A 332 6.88 -10.62 -2.57
CA ARG A 332 6.67 -11.68 -1.60
C ARG A 332 7.78 -11.81 -0.55
N VAL A 333 9.00 -11.38 -0.87
CA VAL A 333 10.19 -11.72 -0.07
C VAL A 333 11.03 -10.51 0.36
N SER A 334 10.97 -9.37 -0.33
CA SER A 334 11.84 -8.23 -0.01
C SER A 334 11.36 -7.42 1.19
N GLY A 335 10.07 -7.46 1.48
CA GLY A 335 9.42 -6.57 2.45
C GLY A 335 9.30 -5.11 1.99
N GLU A 336 9.74 -4.79 0.77
CA GLU A 336 9.68 -3.43 0.23
C GLU A 336 8.25 -3.04 -0.16
N THR A 337 7.75 -1.95 0.43
CA THR A 337 6.45 -1.33 0.14
C THR A 337 6.60 0.19 0.14
N GLU A 338 5.86 0.84 -0.75
CA GLU A 338 5.73 2.31 -0.81
C GLU A 338 4.55 2.82 0.04
N GLY A 339 3.89 1.93 0.79
CA GLY A 339 2.61 2.23 1.45
C GLY A 339 1.42 1.66 0.69
N LEU A 340 0.27 1.63 1.37
CA LEU A 340 -0.92 0.90 0.92
C LEU A 340 -1.51 1.49 -0.37
N LEU A 341 -1.54 2.82 -0.49
CA LEU A 341 -1.96 3.52 -1.72
C LEU A 341 -1.09 3.12 -2.92
N TYR A 342 0.23 3.14 -2.76
CA TYR A 342 1.13 2.88 -3.87
C TYR A 342 1.27 1.39 -4.22
N ASP A 343 1.08 0.51 -3.23
CA ASP A 343 0.87 -0.91 -3.50
C ASP A 343 -0.40 -1.13 -4.37
N ASN A 344 -1.50 -0.40 -4.14
CA ASN A 344 -2.68 -0.43 -5.00
C ASN A 344 -2.38 0.11 -6.41
N VAL A 345 -1.69 1.25 -6.51
CA VAL A 345 -1.32 1.86 -7.80
C VAL A 345 -0.46 0.89 -8.63
N ALA A 346 0.58 0.30 -8.04
CA ALA A 346 1.42 -0.65 -8.75
C ALA A 346 0.67 -1.94 -9.10
N ALA A 347 -0.19 -2.43 -8.20
CA ALA A 347 -1.02 -3.60 -8.46
C ALA A 347 -1.99 -3.40 -9.61
N ARG A 348 -2.62 -2.22 -9.74
CA ARG A 348 -3.47 -1.89 -10.89
C ARG A 348 -2.70 -2.05 -12.20
N HIS A 349 -1.50 -1.51 -12.28
CA HIS A 349 -0.65 -1.63 -13.48
C HIS A 349 -0.23 -3.08 -13.72
N ALA A 350 0.18 -3.82 -12.69
CA ALA A 350 0.53 -5.23 -12.83
C ALA A 350 -0.65 -6.06 -13.37
N TRP A 351 -1.86 -5.83 -12.86
CA TRP A 351 -3.08 -6.45 -13.36
C TRP A 351 -3.41 -6.08 -14.80
N MET A 352 -3.24 -4.82 -15.21
CA MET A 352 -3.44 -4.39 -16.58
C MET A 352 -2.57 -5.20 -17.56
N ALA A 353 -1.27 -5.32 -17.28
CA ALA A 353 -0.39 -6.12 -18.11
C ALA A 353 -0.69 -7.63 -18.04
N ALA A 354 -1.05 -8.15 -16.86
CA ALA A 354 -1.41 -9.56 -16.70
C ALA A 354 -2.65 -9.95 -17.51
N ASP A 355 -3.72 -9.14 -17.45
CA ASP A 355 -4.96 -9.39 -18.23
C ASP A 355 -4.73 -9.23 -19.73
N LEU A 356 -4.00 -8.19 -20.15
CA LEU A 356 -3.63 -8.01 -21.56
C LEU A 356 -2.79 -9.18 -22.07
N TYR A 357 -1.75 -9.57 -21.34
CA TYR A 357 -0.88 -10.66 -21.75
C TYR A 357 -1.66 -11.96 -21.87
N ARG A 358 -2.50 -12.30 -20.88
CA ARG A 358 -3.39 -13.47 -20.95
C ARG A 358 -4.28 -13.43 -22.19
N ARG A 359 -4.85 -12.27 -22.53
CA ARG A 359 -5.71 -12.12 -23.70
C ARG A 359 -4.97 -12.40 -25.01
N ILE A 360 -3.76 -11.85 -25.18
CA ILE A 360 -3.00 -11.97 -26.44
C ILE A 360 -2.16 -13.24 -26.56
N SER A 361 -1.83 -13.92 -25.46
CA SER A 361 -0.98 -15.13 -25.48
C SER A 361 -1.68 -16.39 -24.99
N GLY A 362 -2.75 -16.27 -24.20
CA GLY A 362 -3.36 -17.37 -23.45
C GLY A 362 -2.61 -17.76 -22.17
N ASP A 363 -1.49 -17.12 -21.86
CA ASP A 363 -0.68 -17.37 -20.67
C ASP A 363 -1.23 -16.58 -19.47
N ASP A 364 -1.67 -17.30 -18.44
CA ASP A 364 -2.22 -16.72 -17.20
C ASP A 364 -1.20 -16.70 -16.05
N GLY A 365 0.08 -16.97 -16.28
CA GLY A 365 1.09 -17.08 -15.22
C GLY A 365 1.21 -15.85 -14.32
N LEU A 366 1.13 -14.65 -14.89
CA LEU A 366 1.10 -13.40 -14.11
C LEU A 366 -0.21 -13.26 -13.32
N VAL A 367 -1.35 -13.65 -13.90
CA VAL A 367 -2.65 -13.65 -13.22
C VAL A 367 -2.67 -14.66 -12.08
N GLN A 368 -2.02 -15.82 -12.22
CA GLN A 368 -1.95 -16.83 -11.16
C GLN A 368 -0.87 -16.56 -10.12
N HIS A 369 -0.13 -15.45 -10.23
CA HIS A 369 0.97 -15.18 -9.32
C HIS A 369 0.45 -15.02 -7.87
N PRO A 370 1.04 -15.73 -6.87
CA PRO A 370 0.52 -15.74 -5.49
C PRO A 370 0.37 -14.36 -4.84
N TYR A 371 1.24 -13.41 -5.19
CA TYR A 371 1.11 -12.03 -4.70
C TYR A 371 -0.21 -11.36 -5.11
N LEU A 372 -0.62 -11.47 -6.38
CA LEU A 372 -1.88 -10.89 -6.86
C LEU A 372 -3.10 -11.70 -6.41
N ARG A 373 -2.92 -13.02 -6.31
CA ARG A 373 -4.00 -13.96 -5.98
C ARG A 373 -4.37 -14.00 -4.52
N GLU A 374 -3.38 -13.98 -3.64
CA GLU A 374 -3.54 -14.33 -2.22
C GLU A 374 -3.10 -13.16 -1.33
N GLU A 375 -1.84 -12.74 -1.42
CA GLU A 375 -1.25 -11.81 -0.44
C GLU A 375 -1.85 -10.40 -0.51
N LEU A 376 -2.03 -9.87 -1.71
CA LEU A 376 -2.49 -8.50 -1.89
C LEU A 376 -3.99 -8.32 -1.55
N PRO A 377 -4.93 -9.14 -2.07
CA PRO A 377 -6.33 -9.03 -1.67
C PRO A 377 -6.51 -9.22 -0.16
N GLU A 378 -5.82 -10.20 0.43
CA GLU A 378 -5.86 -10.42 1.87
C GLU A 378 -5.40 -9.18 2.64
N ARG A 379 -4.31 -8.53 2.22
CA ARG A 379 -3.84 -7.28 2.83
C ARG A 379 -4.90 -6.18 2.79
N PHE A 380 -5.54 -5.97 1.64
CA PHE A 380 -6.58 -4.94 1.51
C PHE A 380 -7.81 -5.26 2.35
N PHE A 381 -8.28 -6.51 2.35
CA PHE A 381 -9.39 -6.86 3.23
C PHE A 381 -9.00 -6.60 4.68
N ARG A 382 -7.90 -7.16 5.18
CA ARG A 382 -7.55 -7.06 6.62
C ARG A 382 -7.40 -5.63 7.11
N LEU A 383 -7.00 -4.71 6.24
CA LEU A 383 -6.84 -3.29 6.53
C LEU A 383 -8.07 -2.44 6.18
N LEU A 384 -9.14 -3.02 5.63
CA LEU A 384 -10.41 -2.33 5.41
C LEU A 384 -11.06 -2.03 6.77
N ALA A 385 -11.24 -0.74 7.05
CA ALA A 385 -11.85 -0.29 8.28
C ALA A 385 -13.33 -0.73 8.39
N PRO A 386 -13.82 -0.94 9.62
CA PRO A 386 -15.25 -0.98 9.92
C PRO A 386 -15.99 0.25 9.40
N GLY A 387 -17.31 0.15 9.24
CA GLY A 387 -18.20 1.26 8.88
C GLY A 387 -18.91 1.12 7.53
N GLU A 388 -19.83 2.06 7.27
CA GLU A 388 -20.60 2.12 6.02
C GLU A 388 -19.72 2.47 4.82
N GLU A 389 -18.85 3.46 5.00
CA GLU A 389 -17.93 3.93 3.97
C GLU A 389 -16.65 3.09 3.94
N SER A 390 -16.14 2.82 2.74
CA SER A 390 -14.85 2.14 2.60
C SER A 390 -13.72 3.11 3.00
N SER A 391 -12.99 2.77 4.06
CA SER A 391 -11.77 3.48 4.44
C SER A 391 -10.63 2.55 4.86
N PHE A 392 -9.40 3.06 4.84
CA PHE A 392 -8.15 2.32 5.04
C PHE A 392 -7.18 3.14 5.88
N PRO A 393 -6.22 2.52 6.59
CA PRO A 393 -5.22 3.28 7.33
C PRO A 393 -4.33 4.07 6.35
N ASN A 394 -4.14 5.36 6.64
CA ASN A 394 -3.26 6.25 5.88
C ASN A 394 -1.80 6.11 6.35
N LEU A 395 -1.24 4.91 6.18
CA LEU A 395 0.17 4.58 6.45
C LEU A 395 1.04 4.99 5.26
N SER A 396 2.21 5.60 5.53
CA SER A 396 3.03 6.27 4.50
C SER A 396 2.20 7.34 3.74
N ASP A 397 2.63 7.72 2.53
CA ASP A 397 1.81 8.55 1.64
C ASP A 397 0.51 7.84 1.23
N SER A 398 -0.57 8.16 1.92
CA SER A 398 -1.88 7.56 1.67
C SER A 398 -3.02 8.45 2.17
N PHE A 399 -4.23 8.10 1.75
CA PHE A 399 -5.49 8.72 2.18
C PHE A 399 -6.39 7.67 2.81
N TYR A 400 -7.35 8.10 3.63
CA TYR A 400 -8.36 7.17 4.18
C TYR A 400 -9.21 6.53 3.07
N LYS A 401 -9.52 7.26 2.01
CA LYS A 401 -10.29 6.76 0.87
C LYS A 401 -9.36 6.28 -0.24
N LEU A 402 -9.36 4.97 -0.50
CA LEU A 402 -8.63 4.34 -1.60
C LEU A 402 -9.61 3.74 -2.62
N ASP A 403 -9.38 3.99 -3.91
CA ASP A 403 -10.11 3.29 -4.98
C ASP A 403 -9.45 1.93 -5.25
N ILE A 404 -9.99 0.88 -4.65
CA ILE A 404 -9.58 -0.51 -4.91
C ILE A 404 -10.58 -1.29 -5.77
N ALA A 405 -11.57 -0.61 -6.39
CA ALA A 405 -12.62 -1.29 -7.15
C ALA A 405 -12.06 -2.08 -8.34
N TYR A 406 -11.01 -1.56 -8.99
CA TYR A 406 -10.31 -2.29 -10.05
C TYR A 406 -9.66 -3.58 -9.52
N LEU A 407 -8.91 -3.49 -8.42
CA LEU A 407 -8.28 -4.66 -7.79
C LEU A 407 -9.36 -5.72 -7.45
N MET A 408 -10.44 -5.31 -6.80
CA MET A 408 -11.52 -6.20 -6.38
C MET A 408 -12.26 -6.83 -7.57
N ALA A 409 -12.49 -6.08 -8.66
CA ALA A 409 -13.09 -6.62 -9.88
C ALA A 409 -12.21 -7.68 -10.55
N MET A 410 -10.89 -7.45 -10.60
CA MET A 410 -9.93 -8.44 -11.12
C MET A 410 -9.86 -9.68 -10.21
N THR A 411 -9.78 -9.49 -8.89
CA THR A 411 -9.80 -10.58 -7.91
C THR A 411 -11.07 -11.41 -8.00
N ALA A 412 -12.24 -10.78 -8.13
CA ALA A 412 -13.52 -11.47 -8.30
C ALA A 412 -13.56 -12.28 -9.60
N THR A 413 -13.21 -11.65 -10.73
CA THR A 413 -13.26 -12.27 -12.07
C THR A 413 -12.32 -13.46 -12.20
N HIS A 414 -11.09 -13.36 -11.68
CA HIS A 414 -10.07 -14.39 -11.91
C HIS A 414 -10.04 -15.48 -10.84
N TYR A 415 -10.57 -15.23 -9.64
CA TYR A 415 -10.46 -16.18 -8.52
C TYR A 415 -11.79 -16.55 -7.86
N ASP A 416 -12.93 -16.08 -8.39
CA ASP A 416 -14.26 -16.32 -7.80
C ASP A 416 -14.33 -15.90 -6.32
N HIS A 417 -13.66 -14.79 -5.96
CA HIS A 417 -13.51 -14.37 -4.57
C HIS A 417 -14.79 -13.70 -4.03
N PRO A 418 -15.52 -14.33 -3.09
CA PRO A 418 -16.85 -13.87 -2.70
C PRO A 418 -16.82 -12.55 -1.92
N ALA A 419 -15.76 -12.27 -1.14
CA ALA A 419 -15.60 -11.00 -0.45
C ALA A 419 -15.24 -9.84 -1.40
N ALA A 420 -14.66 -10.12 -2.57
CA ALA A 420 -14.40 -9.09 -3.56
C ALA A 420 -15.70 -8.66 -4.24
N VAL A 421 -16.59 -9.61 -4.55
CA VAL A 421 -17.95 -9.30 -5.02
C VAL A 421 -18.76 -8.55 -3.95
N TRP A 422 -18.67 -8.97 -2.69
CA TRP A 422 -19.28 -8.23 -1.58
C TRP A 422 -18.77 -6.79 -1.50
N TYR A 423 -17.46 -6.56 -1.61
CA TYR A 423 -16.89 -5.22 -1.58
C TYR A 423 -17.41 -4.38 -2.73
N LEU A 424 -17.40 -4.92 -3.95
CA LEU A 424 -17.91 -4.22 -5.12
C LEU A 424 -19.37 -3.85 -4.95
N HIS A 425 -20.19 -4.75 -4.42
CA HIS A 425 -21.60 -4.46 -4.14
C HIS A 425 -21.80 -3.41 -3.04
N LYS A 426 -21.07 -3.49 -1.91
CA LYS A 426 -21.23 -2.55 -0.78
C LYS A 426 -20.68 -1.17 -1.11
N HIS A 427 -19.52 -1.08 -1.76
CA HIS A 427 -18.75 0.17 -1.84
C HIS A 427 -18.49 0.68 -3.25
N ALA A 428 -18.72 -0.13 -4.29
CA ALA A 428 -18.37 0.22 -5.68
C ALA A 428 -19.44 -0.21 -6.70
N ALA A 429 -20.71 -0.32 -6.28
CA ALA A 429 -21.79 -0.83 -7.13
C ALA A 429 -22.00 0.04 -8.37
N THR A 430 -21.72 1.33 -8.26
CA THR A 430 -21.81 2.30 -9.36
C THR A 430 -20.47 2.63 -10.03
N HIS A 431 -19.41 1.91 -9.67
CA HIS A 431 -18.07 2.21 -10.18
C HIS A 431 -17.84 1.62 -11.57
N HIS A 432 -17.16 2.36 -12.47
CA HIS A 432 -16.86 1.86 -13.82
C HIS A 432 -16.04 0.56 -13.82
N ALA A 433 -15.23 0.31 -12.79
CA ALA A 433 -14.48 -0.94 -12.69
C ALA A 433 -15.40 -2.16 -12.56
N SER A 434 -16.51 -2.03 -11.85
CA SER A 434 -17.55 -3.05 -11.73
C SER A 434 -18.20 -3.36 -13.07
N LEU A 435 -18.43 -2.32 -13.89
CA LEU A 435 -18.88 -2.50 -15.26
C LEU A 435 -17.81 -3.18 -16.13
N LEU A 436 -16.57 -2.70 -16.15
CA LEU A 436 -15.59 -3.10 -17.17
C LEU A 436 -14.87 -4.41 -16.86
N TYR A 437 -14.66 -4.72 -15.57
CA TYR A 437 -13.71 -5.78 -15.17
C TYR A 437 -14.34 -6.91 -14.34
N LEU A 438 -15.57 -6.76 -13.82
CA LEU A 438 -16.31 -7.87 -13.21
C LEU A 438 -16.99 -8.71 -14.30
N ARG A 439 -16.26 -9.63 -14.92
CA ARG A 439 -16.76 -10.48 -16.02
C ARG A 439 -17.55 -11.68 -15.52
N LYS A 440 -17.32 -12.11 -14.29
CA LYS A 440 -17.97 -13.26 -13.65
C LYS A 440 -18.47 -12.91 -12.26
N GLU A 441 -19.74 -13.20 -11.99
CA GLU A 441 -20.35 -13.00 -10.66
C GLU A 441 -20.42 -14.34 -9.92
N THR A 442 -19.80 -14.38 -8.74
CA THR A 442 -20.03 -15.42 -7.72
C THR A 442 -20.92 -14.84 -6.61
N SER A 443 -21.54 -15.69 -5.79
CA SER A 443 -22.33 -15.22 -4.66
C SER A 443 -21.46 -14.42 -3.68
N PRO A 444 -21.89 -13.22 -3.24
CA PRO A 444 -21.11 -12.40 -2.33
C PRO A 444 -21.13 -13.03 -0.94
N ALA A 445 -19.98 -12.97 -0.25
CA ALA A 445 -19.88 -13.29 1.17
C ALA A 445 -19.05 -12.19 1.85
N SER A 446 -19.58 -11.64 2.92
CA SER A 446 -18.89 -10.65 3.73
C SER A 446 -17.57 -11.19 4.31
N PRO A 447 -16.61 -10.32 4.62
CA PRO A 447 -15.43 -10.71 5.38
C PRO A 447 -15.76 -11.43 6.70
N THR A 448 -16.86 -11.08 7.37
CA THR A 448 -17.36 -11.81 8.55
C THR A 448 -17.64 -13.28 8.25
N GLU A 449 -18.29 -13.59 7.14
CA GLU A 449 -18.61 -14.97 6.75
C GLU A 449 -17.35 -15.74 6.33
N LEU A 450 -16.40 -15.08 5.68
CA LEU A 450 -15.17 -15.70 5.17
C LEU A 450 -14.14 -15.96 6.27
N TYR A 451 -13.91 -14.97 7.13
CA TYR A 451 -12.84 -15.00 8.14
C TYR A 451 -13.34 -15.36 9.54
N GLY A 452 -14.63 -15.16 9.81
CA GLY A 452 -15.24 -15.42 11.12
C GLY A 452 -14.48 -14.70 12.25
N LYS A 453 -14.17 -15.45 13.31
CA LYS A 453 -13.42 -14.93 14.47
C LYS A 453 -11.92 -14.72 14.22
N ARG A 454 -11.40 -15.15 13.07
CA ARG A 454 -10.00 -14.96 12.70
C ARG A 454 -9.88 -13.66 11.94
N ALA A 455 -10.24 -12.53 12.57
CA ALA A 455 -10.39 -11.26 11.88
C ALA A 455 -9.06 -10.50 11.75
N SER A 456 -8.18 -10.63 12.75
CA SER A 456 -6.84 -10.05 12.75
C SER A 456 -5.88 -10.78 11.81
N ALA A 457 -4.83 -10.09 11.37
CA ALA A 457 -3.75 -10.65 10.55
C ALA A 457 -2.43 -9.91 10.75
N VAL A 458 -1.31 -10.62 10.58
CA VAL A 458 0.04 -10.05 10.62
C VAL A 458 0.75 -10.27 9.29
N PHE A 459 1.16 -9.17 8.66
CA PHE A 459 1.90 -9.15 7.41
C PHE A 459 3.38 -8.94 7.69
N ARG A 460 4.03 -9.98 8.24
CA ARG A 460 5.41 -9.91 8.71
C ARG A 460 6.40 -9.45 7.64
N SER A 461 6.19 -9.81 6.38
CA SER A 461 7.07 -9.43 5.27
C SER A 461 7.20 -7.91 5.13
N VAL A 462 6.10 -7.17 5.22
CA VAL A 462 6.08 -5.69 5.11
C VAL A 462 6.08 -4.99 6.47
N GLY A 463 5.99 -5.75 7.57
CA GLY A 463 6.06 -5.23 8.93
C GLY A 463 4.76 -4.57 9.40
N TRP A 464 3.60 -5.02 8.93
CA TRP A 464 2.29 -4.44 9.30
C TRP A 464 1.41 -5.47 10.02
N ALA A 465 0.51 -5.01 10.88
CA ALA A 465 -0.50 -5.83 11.51
C ALA A 465 -1.85 -5.12 11.55
N ALA A 466 -2.92 -5.90 11.42
CA ALA A 466 -4.31 -5.49 11.56
C ALA A 466 -4.92 -6.29 12.72
N LEU A 467 -5.24 -5.63 13.84
CA LEU A 467 -5.88 -6.23 15.00
C LEU A 467 -7.30 -5.68 15.12
N ARG A 468 -8.31 -6.53 15.04
CA ARG A 468 -9.70 -6.08 14.90
C ARG A 468 -10.70 -6.94 15.67
N SER A 469 -11.80 -6.31 16.11
CA SER A 469 -12.89 -7.02 16.79
C SER A 469 -13.77 -7.82 15.83
N GLY A 470 -13.87 -7.35 14.58
CA GLY A 470 -14.70 -7.92 13.53
C GLY A 470 -14.76 -7.02 12.29
N TRP A 471 -15.86 -7.11 11.53
CA TRP A 471 -16.07 -6.39 10.27
C TRP A 471 -17.44 -5.70 10.18
N GLY A 472 -18.24 -5.76 11.24
CA GLY A 472 -19.49 -5.02 11.37
C GLY A 472 -19.23 -3.52 11.50
N ASP A 473 -20.28 -2.72 11.35
CA ASP A 473 -20.13 -1.27 11.30
C ASP A 473 -19.75 -0.65 12.66
N GLU A 474 -19.98 -1.36 13.77
CA GLU A 474 -19.60 -0.95 15.15
C GLU A 474 -18.27 -1.58 15.63
N ASP A 475 -17.57 -2.34 14.79
CA ASP A 475 -16.30 -2.95 15.16
C ASP A 475 -15.15 -1.91 15.20
N HIS A 476 -13.99 -2.32 15.75
CA HIS A 476 -12.76 -1.55 15.69
C HIS A 476 -11.64 -2.28 14.93
N LEU A 477 -10.70 -1.49 14.42
CA LEU A 477 -9.48 -1.92 13.76
C LEU A 477 -8.31 -1.06 14.24
N LEU A 478 -7.30 -1.71 14.80
CA LEU A 478 -5.99 -1.12 15.05
C LEU A 478 -5.02 -1.61 13.96
N CYS A 479 -4.36 -0.65 13.30
CA CYS A 479 -3.28 -0.94 12.36
C CYS A 479 -1.95 -0.55 13.00
N PHE A 480 -0.98 -1.46 13.02
CA PHE A 480 0.35 -1.26 13.61
C PHE A 480 1.43 -1.45 12.55
N THR A 481 2.42 -0.56 12.53
CA THR A 481 3.53 -0.60 11.57
C THR A 481 4.89 -0.60 12.26
N SER A 482 5.76 -1.50 11.82
CA SER A 482 7.18 -1.53 12.12
C SER A 482 7.88 -2.26 10.98
N SER A 483 8.23 -1.51 9.95
CA SER A 483 8.70 -1.99 8.65
C SER A 483 10.20 -1.77 8.46
N SER A 484 10.84 -2.71 7.78
CA SER A 484 12.22 -2.53 7.29
C SER A 484 12.28 -1.67 6.04
N SER A 485 11.14 -1.43 5.38
CA SER A 485 11.10 -0.72 4.11
C SER A 485 11.42 0.76 4.27
N ALA A 486 12.42 1.23 3.53
CA ALA A 486 12.78 2.65 3.44
C ALA A 486 12.43 3.23 2.06
N LYS A 487 11.36 2.72 1.44
CA LYS A 487 11.05 3.03 0.04
C LYS A 487 10.35 4.38 -0.05
N ASP A 488 10.94 5.30 -0.80
CA ASP A 488 10.43 6.61 -1.26
C ASP A 488 9.27 7.19 -0.42
N HIS A 489 8.03 6.83 -0.74
CA HIS A 489 6.78 7.30 -0.12
C HIS A 489 6.59 6.98 1.37
N ASN A 490 7.51 6.26 2.01
CA ASN A 490 7.47 5.93 3.43
C ASN A 490 7.81 7.14 4.31
N HIS A 491 7.29 7.12 5.54
CA HIS A 491 7.54 8.15 6.55
C HIS A 491 8.51 7.65 7.63
N LYS A 492 8.91 8.55 8.52
CA LYS A 492 9.71 8.26 9.72
C LYS A 492 8.80 7.78 10.85
N ASP A 493 8.09 6.67 10.62
CA ASP A 493 6.91 6.26 11.40
C ASP A 493 7.00 4.81 11.91
N GLN A 494 8.20 4.29 12.17
CA GLN A 494 8.32 2.93 12.72
C GLN A 494 7.78 2.87 14.16
N ASN A 495 7.16 1.74 14.50
CA ASN A 495 6.31 1.52 15.69
C ASN A 495 5.07 2.43 15.77
N ASN A 496 4.57 2.97 14.65
CA ASN A 496 3.34 3.76 14.62
C ASN A 496 2.08 2.89 14.70
N LEU A 497 0.99 3.47 15.19
CA LEU A 497 -0.32 2.84 15.23
C LEU A 497 -1.43 3.83 14.89
N VAL A 498 -2.53 3.34 14.31
CA VAL A 498 -3.75 4.11 14.04
C VAL A 498 -4.97 3.24 14.37
N ILE A 499 -6.06 3.86 14.80
CA ILE A 499 -7.25 3.14 15.26
C ILE A 499 -8.50 3.73 14.62
N ASN A 500 -9.27 2.84 13.98
CA ASN A 500 -10.65 3.09 13.59
C ASN A 500 -11.60 2.38 14.57
N ALA A 501 -12.69 3.05 14.96
CA ALA A 501 -13.78 2.43 15.72
C ALA A 501 -15.11 2.97 15.19
N GLY A 502 -16.06 2.08 14.90
CA GLY A 502 -17.39 2.50 14.44
C GLY A 502 -17.40 3.28 13.12
N GLY A 503 -16.40 3.09 12.26
CA GLY A 503 -16.25 3.89 11.03
C GLY A 503 -15.40 5.15 11.17
N GLU A 504 -14.99 5.54 12.38
CA GLU A 504 -14.23 6.76 12.62
C GLU A 504 -12.77 6.51 12.98
N TRP A 505 -11.85 7.21 12.31
CA TRP A 505 -10.43 7.21 12.65
C TRP A 505 -10.18 8.16 13.82
N LEU A 506 -9.99 7.62 15.02
CA LEU A 506 -9.90 8.39 16.27
C LEU A 506 -8.44 8.58 16.73
N LEU A 507 -7.57 7.64 16.40
CA LEU A 507 -6.12 7.75 16.55
C LEU A 507 -5.51 7.83 15.16
N THR A 508 -5.06 9.03 14.79
CA THR A 508 -4.89 9.43 13.39
C THR A 508 -3.43 9.57 13.00
N ASN A 509 -3.18 9.59 11.69
CA ASN A 509 -1.94 10.04 11.06
C ASN A 509 -2.23 11.29 10.21
N PRO A 510 -1.20 12.11 9.90
CA PRO A 510 -1.33 13.27 9.02
C PRO A 510 -1.72 12.89 7.58
N GLY A 511 -1.46 11.65 7.17
CA GLY A 511 -1.68 11.16 5.83
C GLY A 511 -0.60 11.63 4.87
N TYR A 512 -0.98 11.85 3.62
CA TYR A 512 -0.08 12.16 2.51
C TYR A 512 0.87 13.36 2.78
N GLN A 513 2.14 13.24 2.36
CA GLN A 513 3.16 14.26 2.57
C GLN A 513 2.83 15.64 1.99
N ASP A 514 3.28 16.68 2.69
CA ASP A 514 3.39 18.03 2.13
C ASP A 514 4.75 18.18 1.45
N TYR A 515 4.75 18.49 0.16
CA TYR A 515 5.98 18.67 -0.63
C TYR A 515 6.60 20.06 -0.49
N VAL A 516 5.92 21.02 0.15
CA VAL A 516 6.42 22.37 0.37
C VAL A 516 7.27 22.39 1.63
N PRO A 517 8.58 22.71 1.54
CA PRO A 517 9.46 22.75 2.71
C PRO A 517 8.91 23.65 3.82
N GLY A 518 8.84 23.13 5.04
CA GLY A 518 8.34 23.84 6.21
C GLY A 518 7.66 22.92 7.22
N PRO A 519 7.01 23.49 8.24
CA PRO A 519 6.42 22.73 9.35
C PRO A 519 5.48 21.60 8.94
N LYS A 520 4.71 21.78 7.86
CA LYS A 520 3.81 20.74 7.33
C LYS A 520 4.56 19.55 6.73
N ALA A 521 5.63 19.79 5.98
CA ALA A 521 6.48 18.74 5.45
C ALA A 521 7.18 17.97 6.58
N ASP A 522 7.67 18.70 7.60
CA ASP A 522 8.32 18.11 8.78
C ASP A 522 7.33 17.26 9.59
N TYR A 523 6.09 17.71 9.73
CA TYR A 523 5.03 17.00 10.44
C TYR A 523 4.54 15.77 9.66
N THR A 524 4.22 15.93 8.38
CA THR A 524 3.64 14.85 7.56
C THR A 524 4.61 13.68 7.35
N THR A 525 5.92 13.94 7.27
CA THR A 525 6.94 12.89 7.03
C THR A 525 7.75 12.50 8.25
N GLY A 526 7.78 13.35 9.29
CA GLY A 526 8.57 13.16 10.50
C GLY A 526 7.83 12.44 11.62
N THR A 527 8.57 11.83 12.54
CA THR A 527 7.99 11.09 13.68
C THR A 527 7.09 11.97 14.57
N VAL A 528 7.30 13.29 14.58
CA VAL A 528 6.48 14.25 15.35
C VAL A 528 5.01 14.26 14.91
N GLY A 529 4.71 13.90 13.66
CA GLY A 529 3.33 13.73 13.18
C GLY A 529 2.74 12.35 13.41
N HIS A 530 3.45 11.42 14.03
CA HIS A 530 3.02 10.01 14.13
C HIS A 530 2.90 9.56 15.58
N ASN A 531 2.09 8.53 15.82
CA ASN A 531 1.83 7.96 17.15
C ASN A 531 3.03 7.11 17.60
N SER A 532 4.18 7.75 17.84
CA SER A 532 5.44 7.09 18.17
C SER A 532 6.22 7.91 19.20
N LEU A 533 7.53 7.65 19.32
CA LEU A 533 8.40 8.20 20.35
C LEU A 533 9.25 9.36 19.82
N LEU A 534 9.41 10.41 20.62
CA LEU A 534 10.49 11.38 20.47
C LEU A 534 11.51 11.19 21.58
N VAL A 535 12.79 11.41 21.26
CA VAL A 535 13.88 11.46 22.25
C VAL A 535 14.58 12.80 22.13
N ASN A 536 14.60 13.59 23.20
CA ASN A 536 15.14 14.96 23.20
C ASN A 536 14.59 15.81 22.03
N ASP A 537 13.28 15.80 21.82
CA ASP A 537 12.56 16.44 20.71
C ASP A 537 12.97 15.96 19.29
N GLN A 538 13.71 14.86 19.19
CA GLN A 538 14.14 14.28 17.92
C GLN A 538 13.44 12.95 17.64
N GLY A 539 13.02 12.79 16.39
CA GLY A 539 12.41 11.56 15.89
C GLY A 539 13.40 10.65 15.17
N GLN A 540 12.84 9.72 14.41
CA GLN A 540 13.57 8.78 13.56
C GLN A 540 14.28 9.53 12.42
N ILE A 541 15.43 9.02 11.98
CA ILE A 541 16.20 9.59 10.87
C ILE A 541 16.14 8.75 9.60
N HIS A 542 15.70 7.48 9.71
CA HIS A 542 15.51 6.57 8.60
C HIS A 542 14.02 6.33 8.36
N LEU A 543 13.64 6.18 7.09
CA LEU A 543 12.27 5.81 6.70
C LEU A 543 11.95 4.36 7.11
N GLY A 544 12.94 3.46 7.05
CA GLY A 544 12.83 2.07 7.52
C GLY A 544 13.63 1.84 8.80
N GLY A 545 14.07 0.59 9.02
CA GLY A 545 14.79 0.20 10.25
C GLY A 545 13.86 -0.24 11.38
N GLY A 546 12.57 -0.45 11.07
CA GLY A 546 11.65 -1.19 11.92
C GLY A 546 11.65 -2.68 11.58
N GLY A 547 11.04 -3.48 12.45
CA GLY A 547 10.65 -4.85 12.10
C GLY A 547 9.69 -5.46 13.12
N LEU A 548 8.68 -6.18 12.64
CA LEU A 548 7.89 -7.05 13.50
C LEU A 548 8.75 -8.22 13.98
N ARG A 549 8.88 -8.34 15.30
CA ARG A 549 9.72 -9.35 15.96
C ARG A 549 8.91 -10.56 16.39
N GLU A 550 7.67 -10.34 16.83
CA GLU A 550 6.83 -11.38 17.42
C GLU A 550 5.37 -11.17 17.07
N GLU A 551 4.66 -12.28 16.97
CA GLU A 551 3.20 -12.31 16.81
C GLU A 551 2.61 -13.50 17.57
N LEU A 552 1.40 -13.32 18.08
CA LEU A 552 0.58 -14.33 18.70
C LEU A 552 -0.88 -13.96 18.42
N LEU A 553 -1.63 -14.81 17.72
CA LEU A 553 -3.05 -14.59 17.45
C LEU A 553 -3.88 -15.70 18.09
N LEU A 554 -4.33 -15.49 19.34
CA LEU A 554 -5.25 -16.40 20.05
C LEU A 554 -6.66 -15.77 20.14
N PRO A 555 -7.73 -16.57 20.27
CA PRO A 555 -9.12 -16.08 20.15
C PRO A 555 -9.55 -14.92 21.04
N SER A 556 -8.86 -14.66 22.16
CA SER A 556 -9.21 -13.56 23.08
C SER A 556 -7.96 -12.87 23.65
N PHE A 557 -6.80 -13.17 23.06
CA PHE A 557 -5.53 -12.55 23.41
C PHE A 557 -4.61 -12.58 22.19
N GLU A 558 -4.37 -11.42 21.61
CA GLU A 558 -3.47 -11.25 20.49
C GLU A 558 -2.33 -10.33 20.90
N ALA A 559 -1.12 -10.61 20.44
CA ALA A 559 0.07 -9.81 20.74
C ALA A 559 0.91 -9.64 19.48
N VAL A 560 1.34 -8.41 19.21
CA VAL A 560 2.27 -8.09 18.11
C VAL A 560 3.36 -7.17 18.64
N VAL A 561 4.60 -7.43 18.25
CA VAL A 561 5.77 -6.68 18.74
C VAL A 561 6.54 -6.10 17.57
N GLY A 562 6.75 -4.79 17.60
CA GLY A 562 7.67 -4.09 16.71
C GLY A 562 8.91 -3.58 17.44
N ASP A 563 10.03 -3.52 16.73
CA ASP A 563 11.26 -2.90 17.18
C ASP A 563 11.71 -1.87 16.15
N ALA A 564 11.88 -0.63 16.60
CA ALA A 564 12.22 0.51 15.77
C ALA A 564 13.55 1.15 16.19
N ALA A 565 14.38 0.51 17.03
CA ALA A 565 15.61 1.15 17.51
C ALA A 565 16.56 1.59 16.38
N GLU A 566 16.65 0.82 15.30
CA GLU A 566 17.51 1.15 14.17
C GLU A 566 17.05 2.41 13.42
N SER A 567 15.75 2.69 13.37
CA SER A 567 15.23 3.86 12.65
C SER A 567 15.64 5.21 13.28
N TYR A 568 16.01 5.20 14.56
CA TYR A 568 16.52 6.36 15.31
C TYR A 568 18.00 6.64 15.10
N GLY A 569 18.73 5.82 14.33
CA GLY A 569 20.13 6.09 13.98
C GLY A 569 21.07 6.18 15.19
N GLY A 570 20.74 5.46 16.28
CA GLY A 570 21.53 5.44 17.51
C GLY A 570 21.17 6.49 18.57
N LEU A 571 20.10 7.29 18.38
CA LEU A 571 19.61 8.23 19.38
C LEU A 571 19.18 7.56 20.71
N LEU A 572 18.77 6.29 20.62
CA LEU A 572 18.40 5.44 21.75
C LEU A 572 19.01 4.03 21.58
N LYS A 573 18.95 3.20 22.61
CA LYS A 573 19.46 1.82 22.58
C LYS A 573 18.38 0.79 22.28
N ARG A 574 17.16 1.02 22.76
CA ARG A 574 16.02 0.11 22.57
C ARG A 574 14.73 0.89 22.45
N TYR A 575 13.89 0.53 21.48
CA TYR A 575 12.49 0.93 21.42
C TYR A 575 11.66 -0.21 20.85
N ARG A 576 11.08 -1.00 21.76
CA ARG A 576 10.19 -2.11 21.44
C ARG A 576 8.78 -1.72 21.85
N ARG A 577 7.83 -1.83 20.92
CA ARG A 577 6.41 -1.62 21.17
C ARG A 577 5.68 -2.94 21.07
N SER A 578 4.95 -3.31 22.12
CA SER A 578 4.06 -4.46 22.13
C SER A 578 2.61 -3.99 22.12
N VAL A 579 1.84 -4.45 21.16
CA VAL A 579 0.39 -4.21 21.06
C VAL A 579 -0.32 -5.48 21.48
N LEU A 580 -1.03 -5.43 22.59
CA LEU A 580 -1.85 -6.53 23.09
C LEU A 580 -3.32 -6.20 22.84
N HIS A 581 -4.06 -7.09 22.20
CA HIS A 581 -5.50 -6.96 21.94
C HIS A 581 -6.27 -8.01 22.73
N ILE A 582 -7.18 -7.55 23.57
CA ILE A 582 -7.80 -8.34 24.64
C ILE A 582 -9.28 -8.53 24.34
N ASP A 583 -9.74 -9.79 24.30
CA ASP A 583 -11.14 -10.19 24.11
C ASP A 583 -11.83 -9.51 22.93
N SER A 584 -11.09 -9.14 21.88
CA SER A 584 -11.64 -8.35 20.78
C SER A 584 -12.29 -7.03 21.24
N SER A 585 -11.80 -6.43 22.32
CA SER A 585 -12.48 -5.33 23.04
C SER A 585 -11.57 -4.14 23.32
N TYR A 586 -10.39 -4.34 23.91
CA TYR A 586 -9.51 -3.23 24.28
C TYR A 586 -8.05 -3.62 24.10
N PHE A 587 -7.15 -2.64 24.20
CA PHE A 587 -5.73 -2.80 23.93
C PHE A 587 -4.85 -2.39 25.12
N PHE A 588 -3.69 -3.03 25.23
CA PHE A 588 -2.52 -2.46 25.91
C PHE A 588 -1.42 -2.17 24.88
N ILE A 589 -0.86 -0.97 24.95
CA ILE A 589 0.37 -0.58 24.25
C ILE A 589 1.48 -0.52 25.30
N VAL A 590 2.48 -1.39 25.16
CA VAL A 590 3.63 -1.49 26.06
C VAL A 590 4.88 -1.06 25.33
N ASP A 591 5.45 0.08 25.72
CA ASP A 591 6.67 0.63 25.12
C ASP A 591 7.87 0.45 26.05
N ASP A 592 8.80 -0.41 25.65
CA ASP A 592 10.08 -0.62 26.32
C ASP A 592 11.15 0.24 25.67
N VAL A 593 11.58 1.28 26.39
CA VAL A 593 12.57 2.26 25.92
C VAL A 593 13.85 2.15 26.77
N GLU A 594 15.00 2.10 26.12
CA GLU A 594 16.30 2.29 26.77
C GLU A 594 17.07 3.43 26.11
N LEU A 595 17.41 4.44 26.91
CA LEU A 595 18.16 5.63 26.51
C LEU A 595 19.64 5.51 26.88
N HIS A 596 20.47 6.44 26.39
CA HIS A 596 21.89 6.47 26.71
C HIS A 596 22.15 7.08 28.09
N GLN A 597 21.45 8.16 28.42
CA GLN A 597 21.62 8.95 29.63
C GLN A 597 20.32 9.05 30.44
N GLU A 598 20.42 9.27 31.75
CA GLU A 598 19.23 9.47 32.60
C GLU A 598 18.52 10.79 32.29
N SER A 599 19.28 11.77 31.79
CA SER A 599 18.79 13.10 31.40
C SER A 599 18.12 13.15 30.03
N ASP A 600 18.23 12.09 29.22
CA ASP A 600 17.57 12.07 27.91
C ASP A 600 16.04 12.07 28.12
N GLU A 601 15.33 12.96 27.45
CA GLU A 601 13.88 13.03 27.50
C GLU A 601 13.27 12.04 26.49
N ALA A 602 12.13 11.45 26.84
CA ALA A 602 11.41 10.50 26.00
C ALA A 602 9.93 10.85 26.10
N GLU A 603 9.29 11.05 24.96
CA GLU A 603 7.91 11.51 24.87
C GLU A 603 7.13 10.66 23.88
N LEU A 604 6.07 9.99 24.34
CA LEU A 604 5.15 9.26 23.46
C LEU A 604 4.05 10.19 22.98
N LEU A 605 3.70 10.08 21.70
CA LEU A 605 2.68 10.92 21.08
C LEU A 605 1.45 10.09 20.68
N PHE A 606 0.27 10.67 20.86
CA PHE A 606 -1.03 10.12 20.45
C PHE A 606 -1.87 11.21 19.77
N HIS A 607 -2.09 11.08 18.48
CA HIS A 607 -2.61 12.12 17.59
C HIS A 607 -4.09 11.93 17.29
N THR A 608 -4.82 13.04 17.22
CA THR A 608 -6.23 13.02 16.85
C THR A 608 -6.68 14.33 16.20
N THR A 609 -7.65 14.20 15.30
CA THR A 609 -8.43 15.33 14.76
C THR A 609 -9.77 15.51 15.50
N SER A 610 -10.08 14.60 16.44
CA SER A 610 -11.29 14.62 17.25
C SER A 610 -11.17 15.57 18.44
N ALA A 611 -12.29 15.87 19.10
CA ALA A 611 -12.27 16.60 20.35
C ALA A 611 -11.57 15.78 21.44
N VAL A 612 -10.75 16.44 22.27
CA VAL A 612 -10.04 15.79 23.39
C VAL A 612 -10.69 16.19 24.71
N LEU A 613 -11.07 15.20 25.51
CA LEU A 613 -11.57 15.37 26.86
C LEU A 613 -10.58 14.86 27.90
N ASP A 614 -10.39 15.62 28.97
CA ASP A 614 -9.68 15.24 30.19
C ASP A 614 -10.72 14.73 31.20
N GLY A 615 -10.88 13.42 31.29
CA GLY A 615 -12.03 12.80 31.94
C GLY A 615 -13.31 13.03 31.13
N GLU A 616 -14.13 13.98 31.55
CA GLU A 616 -15.34 14.42 30.82
C GLU A 616 -15.25 15.87 30.34
N GLU A 617 -14.18 16.59 30.70
CA GLU A 617 -14.06 18.03 30.44
C GLU A 617 -13.29 18.26 29.14
N PRO A 618 -13.83 18.99 28.15
CA PRO A 618 -13.11 19.33 26.93
C PRO A 618 -11.84 20.15 27.21
N LYS A 619 -10.79 19.88 26.42
CA LYS A 619 -9.49 20.55 26.52
C LYS A 619 -9.03 21.14 25.20
N ALA A 620 -8.33 22.26 25.29
CA ALA A 620 -7.66 22.91 24.18
C ALA A 620 -6.15 22.65 24.20
N PRO A 621 -5.47 22.68 23.04
CA PRO A 621 -4.02 22.62 22.96
C PRO A 621 -3.32 23.69 23.81
N GLY A 622 -2.19 23.31 24.42
CA GLY A 622 -1.43 24.12 25.37
C GLY A 622 -1.77 23.83 26.84
N GLU A 623 -2.76 22.97 27.12
CA GLU A 623 -3.14 22.58 28.48
C GLU A 623 -2.44 21.31 28.96
N ASN A 624 -2.17 21.25 30.27
CA ASN A 624 -1.82 19.99 30.95
C ASN A 624 -3.10 19.18 31.20
N LEU A 625 -3.00 17.86 31.08
CA LEU A 625 -4.10 16.92 31.36
C LEU A 625 -3.88 16.30 32.73
N GLY A 626 -4.91 16.33 33.57
CA GLY A 626 -4.85 15.92 34.98
C GLY A 626 -5.63 14.64 35.30
N SER A 627 -6.53 14.21 34.42
CA SER A 627 -7.28 12.97 34.58
C SER A 627 -6.42 11.75 34.27
N GLU A 628 -6.74 10.63 34.90
CA GLU A 628 -6.18 9.32 34.57
C GLU A 628 -6.72 8.76 33.23
N SER A 629 -7.76 9.40 32.67
CA SER A 629 -8.45 8.99 31.45
C SER A 629 -8.60 10.18 30.52
N VAL A 630 -7.99 10.10 29.34
CA VAL A 630 -8.15 11.04 28.23
C VAL A 630 -9.06 10.41 27.17
N VAL A 631 -9.97 11.17 26.59
CA VAL A 631 -10.92 10.66 25.58
C VAL A 631 -10.79 11.45 24.29
N PHE A 632 -10.58 10.74 23.18
CA PHE A 632 -10.77 11.28 21.84
C PHE A 632 -12.20 10.99 21.41
N GLN A 633 -13.02 12.02 21.29
CA GLN A 633 -14.45 11.90 21.02
C GLN A 633 -14.76 12.29 19.57
N GLY A 634 -15.11 11.29 18.76
CA GLY A 634 -15.67 11.44 17.44
C GLY A 634 -17.18 11.71 17.48
N GLU A 635 -17.81 11.60 16.32
CA GLU A 635 -19.24 11.86 16.12
C GLU A 635 -20.13 10.76 16.70
N SER A 636 -19.73 9.50 16.54
CA SER A 636 -20.47 8.28 16.91
C SER A 636 -19.64 7.32 17.78
N ALA A 637 -18.32 7.42 17.74
CA ALA A 637 -17.41 6.60 18.53
C ALA A 637 -16.45 7.46 19.37
N ALA A 638 -15.77 6.83 20.34
CA ALA A 638 -14.74 7.45 21.16
C ALA A 638 -13.61 6.47 21.49
N LEU A 639 -12.43 7.01 21.68
CA LEU A 639 -11.25 6.27 22.13
C LEU A 639 -10.88 6.76 23.52
N GLN A 640 -10.94 5.89 24.52
CA GLN A 640 -10.50 6.19 25.88
C GLN A 640 -9.05 5.71 26.06
N LEU A 641 -8.14 6.62 26.38
CA LEU A 641 -6.73 6.36 26.66
C LEU A 641 -6.45 6.54 28.16
N MET A 642 -5.80 5.56 28.77
CA MET A 642 -5.36 5.62 30.17
C MET A 642 -3.89 5.25 30.25
N PHE A 643 -3.13 5.96 31.09
CA PHE A 643 -1.66 5.87 31.14
C PHE A 643 -1.17 5.38 32.50
N PRO A 644 -1.43 4.12 32.93
CA PRO A 644 -1.03 3.67 34.27
C PRO A 644 0.47 3.82 34.55
N TYR A 645 1.32 3.49 33.57
CA TYR A 645 2.76 3.54 33.75
C TYR A 645 3.49 4.38 32.69
N PRO A 646 4.56 5.10 33.07
CA PRO A 646 5.06 5.24 34.45
C PRO A 646 4.12 6.07 35.34
N GLN A 647 4.20 5.88 36.66
CA GLN A 647 3.37 6.63 37.61
C GLN A 647 3.70 8.12 37.58
N GLU A 648 4.99 8.46 37.63
CA GLU A 648 5.50 9.81 37.39
C GLU A 648 5.54 10.11 35.88
N LYS A 649 4.61 10.96 35.44
CA LYS A 649 4.45 11.40 34.05
C LYS A 649 3.78 12.76 34.01
N VAL A 650 3.94 13.44 32.88
CA VAL A 650 3.20 14.67 32.53
C VAL A 650 2.50 14.42 31.21
N LEU A 651 1.19 14.69 31.20
CA LEU A 651 0.36 14.64 30.00
C LEU A 651 0.08 16.07 29.55
N THR A 652 0.34 16.36 28.29
CA THR A 652 0.05 17.67 27.69
C THR A 652 -0.66 17.52 26.36
N LEU A 653 -1.67 18.34 26.13
CA LEU A 653 -2.31 18.46 24.82
C LEU A 653 -1.58 19.53 24.01
N ARG A 654 -1.11 19.19 22.80
CA ARG A 654 -0.31 20.09 21.97
C ARG A 654 -0.77 20.10 20.52
N GLU A 655 -0.35 21.12 19.80
CA GLU A 655 -0.38 21.22 18.34
C GLU A 655 1.03 21.51 17.86
N TYR A 656 1.32 21.18 16.60
CA TYR A 656 2.60 21.49 15.99
C TYR A 656 2.51 22.82 15.23
N PRO A 657 3.28 23.87 15.64
CA PRO A 657 3.16 25.19 15.03
C PRO A 657 3.38 25.17 13.52
N GLY A 658 2.43 25.71 12.75
CA GLY A 658 2.42 25.72 11.29
C GLY A 658 1.86 24.45 10.63
N ALA A 659 1.44 23.45 11.42
CA ALA A 659 0.82 22.21 10.98
C ALA A 659 -0.49 21.90 11.75
N GLU A 660 -1.14 22.93 12.30
CA GLU A 660 -2.36 22.81 13.13
C GLU A 660 -3.53 22.16 12.38
N ILE A 661 -3.52 22.22 11.03
CA ILE A 661 -4.54 21.59 10.18
C ILE A 661 -4.63 20.06 10.34
N TYR A 662 -3.59 19.42 10.87
CA TYR A 662 -3.56 17.97 11.08
C TYR A 662 -4.08 17.55 12.46
N GLY A 663 -4.53 18.51 13.27
CA GLY A 663 -5.10 18.27 14.59
C GLY A 663 -4.07 18.35 15.72
N CYS A 664 -4.51 17.89 16.88
CA CYS A 664 -3.75 17.95 18.13
C CYS A 664 -3.20 16.57 18.51
N TYR A 665 -2.32 16.54 19.50
CA TYR A 665 -1.78 15.30 20.03
C TYR A 665 -1.55 15.38 21.53
N VAL A 666 -1.76 14.25 22.21
CA VAL A 666 -1.40 14.05 23.61
C VAL A 666 0.04 13.60 23.66
N ALA A 667 0.86 14.35 24.37
CA ALA A 667 2.26 14.03 24.62
C ALA A 667 2.42 13.49 26.05
N VAL A 668 3.05 12.32 26.19
CA VAL A 668 3.31 11.63 27.45
C VAL A 668 4.81 11.70 27.76
N GLY A 669 5.18 12.62 28.64
CA GLY A 669 6.58 12.92 28.95
C GLY A 669 6.83 13.07 30.46
N GLY A 670 7.89 13.81 30.83
CA GLY A 670 8.23 14.09 32.23
C GLY A 670 8.72 12.87 33.03
N THR A 671 9.01 11.77 32.34
CA THR A 671 9.46 10.51 32.93
C THR A 671 10.96 10.50 33.20
N ARG A 672 11.43 9.72 34.19
CA ARG A 672 12.84 9.67 34.61
C ARG A 672 13.48 8.30 34.40
N GLY A 673 14.81 8.28 34.42
CA GLY A 673 15.62 7.06 34.32
C GLY A 673 15.99 6.67 32.89
N LYS A 674 17.03 5.84 32.75
CA LYS A 674 17.53 5.35 31.44
C LYS A 674 16.59 4.34 30.79
N ARG A 675 16.04 3.43 31.60
CA ARG A 675 15.08 2.43 31.15
C ARG A 675 13.70 2.89 31.55
N ARG A 676 12.79 2.89 30.58
CA ARG A 676 11.41 3.33 30.75
C ARG A 676 10.50 2.28 30.16
N ARG A 677 9.41 2.05 30.86
CA ARG A 677 8.29 1.26 30.36
C ARG A 677 7.04 2.09 30.46
N PHE A 678 6.45 2.38 29.31
CA PHE A 678 5.12 2.97 29.25
C PHE A 678 4.11 1.85 29.06
N ILE A 679 3.01 1.90 29.80
CA ILE A 679 1.87 1.01 29.58
C ILE A 679 0.67 1.93 29.38
N THR A 680 0.08 1.87 28.20
CA THR A 680 -1.11 2.64 27.83
C THR A 680 -2.26 1.66 27.58
N LEU A 681 -3.38 1.85 28.26
CA LEU A 681 -4.62 1.13 27.98
C LEU A 681 -5.46 1.95 27.01
N ILE A 682 -5.91 1.34 25.92
CA ILE A 682 -6.75 1.98 24.92
C ILE A 682 -8.06 1.20 24.78
N ASN A 683 -9.18 1.89 24.95
CA ASN A 683 -10.53 1.33 24.88
C ASN A 683 -11.35 2.03 23.78
N PRO A 684 -11.48 1.42 22.59
CA PRO A 684 -12.42 1.86 21.57
C PRO A 684 -13.86 1.66 22.05
N ARG A 685 -14.73 2.65 21.82
CA ARG A 685 -16.13 2.63 22.27
C ARG A 685 -17.04 3.16 21.18
N VAL A 686 -18.02 2.37 20.74
CA VAL A 686 -19.16 2.87 19.96
C VAL A 686 -20.32 3.26 20.89
N HIS A 687 -20.35 2.68 22.10
CA HIS A 687 -21.26 3.09 23.16
C HIS A 687 -20.48 3.83 24.25
N TYR A 688 -20.68 5.16 24.38
CA TYR A 688 -19.91 6.00 25.30
C TYR A 688 -19.95 5.55 26.78
N GLY A 689 -20.98 4.79 27.18
CA GLY A 689 -21.14 4.22 28.52
C GLY A 689 -20.19 3.05 28.84
N GLU A 690 -19.58 2.41 27.85
CA GLU A 690 -18.71 1.23 28.03
C GLU A 690 -17.28 1.61 28.44
N ARG A 691 -17.16 2.31 29.57
CA ARG A 691 -15.86 2.75 30.09
C ARG A 691 -15.12 1.64 30.81
N LEU A 692 -13.81 1.62 30.61
CA LEU A 692 -12.89 0.89 31.48
C LEU A 692 -12.38 1.82 32.57
N ALA A 693 -11.99 1.23 33.69
CA ALA A 693 -11.29 1.92 34.76
C ALA A 693 -10.11 1.09 35.23
N ILE A 694 -9.00 1.74 35.56
CA ILE A 694 -7.89 1.09 36.25
C ILE A 694 -8.13 1.22 37.76
N ARG A 695 -7.99 0.10 38.47
CA ARG A 695 -8.10 0.01 39.92
C ARG A 695 -6.83 -0.63 40.43
N GLN A 696 -6.26 -0.07 41.50
CA GLN A 696 -5.09 -0.63 42.21
C GLN A 696 -3.92 -0.91 41.26
N GLU A 697 -2.90 -0.08 41.28
CA GLU A 697 -1.70 -0.27 40.46
C GLU A 697 -0.47 -0.30 41.36
N GLU A 698 0.42 -1.26 41.13
CA GLU A 698 1.66 -1.42 41.87
C GLU A 698 2.81 -1.68 40.90
N GLN A 699 3.89 -0.93 41.06
CA GLN A 699 5.17 -1.18 40.41
C GLN A 699 6.18 -1.65 41.45
N ASP A 700 6.91 -2.73 41.15
CA ASP A 700 7.89 -3.26 42.10
C ASP A 700 9.05 -2.26 42.30
N ALA A 701 9.41 -2.00 43.55
CA ALA A 701 10.43 -1.02 43.88
C ALA A 701 11.78 -1.33 43.21
N GLY A 702 12.28 -0.40 42.40
CA GLY A 702 13.55 -0.55 41.68
C GLY A 702 13.49 -1.45 40.44
N SER A 703 12.29 -1.84 40.01
CA SER A 703 12.04 -2.65 38.82
C SER A 703 11.01 -1.95 37.90
N LEU A 704 10.94 -2.38 36.64
CA LEU A 704 9.89 -1.99 35.70
C LEU A 704 8.74 -3.01 35.63
N THR A 705 8.80 -4.07 36.43
CA THR A 705 7.71 -5.03 36.63
C THR A 705 6.53 -4.35 37.31
N SER A 706 5.31 -4.65 36.84
CA SER A 706 4.11 -3.95 37.29
C SER A 706 2.90 -4.86 37.30
N GLY A 707 1.92 -4.52 38.13
CA GLY A 707 0.60 -5.12 38.15
C GLY A 707 -0.50 -4.07 38.25
N LEU A 708 -1.66 -4.39 37.69
CA LEU A 708 -2.84 -3.53 37.74
C LEU A 708 -4.12 -4.37 37.64
N THR A 709 -5.25 -3.80 38.09
CA THR A 709 -6.58 -4.38 37.84
C THR A 709 -7.36 -3.49 36.87
N VAL A 710 -7.83 -4.03 35.75
CA VAL A 710 -8.77 -3.35 34.85
C VAL A 710 -10.18 -3.76 35.25
N LYS A 711 -11.02 -2.78 35.61
CA LYS A 711 -12.45 -2.99 35.82
C LYS A 711 -13.20 -2.74 34.53
N ARG A 712 -13.94 -3.75 34.07
CA ARG A 712 -14.79 -3.71 32.88
C ARG A 712 -16.16 -3.10 33.18
N HIS A 713 -16.87 -2.71 32.12
CA HIS A 713 -18.19 -2.09 32.23
C HIS A 713 -19.24 -3.04 32.83
N ASP A 714 -19.11 -4.35 32.60
CA ASP A 714 -19.96 -5.41 33.15
C ASP A 714 -19.67 -5.72 34.63
N GLY A 715 -18.65 -5.07 35.20
CA GLY A 715 -18.20 -5.24 36.57
C GLY A 715 -17.12 -6.31 36.77
N ALA A 716 -16.74 -7.07 35.74
CA ALA A 716 -15.64 -8.02 35.81
C ALA A 716 -14.30 -7.29 36.01
N GLU A 717 -13.36 -7.97 36.68
CA GLU A 717 -12.01 -7.47 36.91
C GLU A 717 -10.99 -8.33 36.16
N ASP A 718 -10.13 -7.72 35.37
CA ASP A 718 -8.97 -8.36 34.76
C ASP A 718 -7.72 -7.96 35.55
N ILE A 719 -7.11 -8.93 36.22
CA ILE A 719 -5.83 -8.76 36.92
C ILE A 719 -4.70 -8.97 35.93
N TRP A 720 -3.82 -7.98 35.81
CA TRP A 720 -2.67 -7.99 34.92
C TRP A 720 -1.35 -7.97 35.68
N LEU A 721 -0.39 -8.75 35.19
CA LEU A 721 1.02 -8.67 35.58
C LEU A 721 1.88 -8.51 34.32
N PHE A 722 2.78 -7.53 34.34
CA PHE A 722 3.71 -7.24 33.25
C PHE A 722 5.14 -7.39 33.78
N CYS A 723 5.92 -8.24 33.12
CA CYS A 723 7.30 -8.51 33.48
C CYS A 723 8.26 -7.70 32.62
N ALA A 724 9.30 -7.14 33.22
CA ALA A 724 10.30 -6.33 32.53
C ALA A 724 11.71 -6.82 32.88
N ASP A 725 12.64 -6.73 31.94
CA ASP A 725 14.06 -7.06 32.15
C ASP A 725 14.30 -8.44 32.83
N ALA A 726 13.48 -9.43 32.48
CA ALA A 726 13.45 -10.78 33.08
C ALA A 726 13.18 -10.82 34.60
N GLY A 727 12.66 -9.73 35.17
CA GLY A 727 12.17 -9.66 36.54
C GLY A 727 10.83 -10.37 36.71
N GLU A 728 10.62 -10.95 37.89
CA GLU A 728 9.34 -11.53 38.31
C GLU A 728 8.41 -10.41 38.78
N ALA A 729 7.21 -10.32 38.21
CA ALA A 729 6.18 -9.38 38.63
C ALA A 729 5.38 -9.94 39.80
N ARG A 730 5.00 -9.07 40.74
CA ARG A 730 4.22 -9.44 41.93
C ARG A 730 3.03 -8.50 42.09
N TYR A 731 1.84 -9.07 42.26
CA TYR A 731 0.64 -8.27 42.42
C TYR A 731 -0.52 -9.08 43.00
N ARG A 732 -1.22 -8.55 44.01
CA ARG A 732 -2.38 -9.19 44.67
C ARG A 732 -2.16 -10.66 45.06
N GLY A 733 -0.96 -10.99 45.57
CA GLY A 733 -0.61 -12.35 45.99
C GLY A 733 -0.23 -13.30 44.84
N LEU A 734 -0.18 -12.81 43.61
CA LEU A 734 0.31 -13.53 42.44
C LEU A 734 1.79 -13.20 42.20
N THR A 735 2.54 -14.18 41.73
CA THR A 735 3.89 -14.01 41.18
C THR A 735 3.92 -14.53 39.76
N PHE A 736 4.54 -13.79 38.85
CA PHE A 736 4.59 -14.14 37.43
C PHE A 736 5.99 -13.90 36.84
N LEU A 737 6.45 -14.83 36.02
CA LEU A 737 7.66 -14.72 35.21
C LEU A 737 7.31 -15.04 33.75
N GLY A 738 7.54 -14.08 32.86
CA GLY A 738 7.19 -14.12 31.45
C GLY A 738 7.22 -12.73 30.81
N GLU A 739 6.27 -12.39 29.94
CA GLU A 739 6.09 -11.02 29.42
C GLU A 739 4.83 -10.36 29.97
N ALA A 740 3.66 -11.02 29.81
CA ALA A 740 2.40 -10.56 30.38
C ALA A 740 1.52 -11.73 30.81
N ALA A 741 0.76 -11.54 31.89
CA ALA A 741 -0.27 -12.47 32.33
C ALA A 741 -1.56 -11.72 32.65
N ARG A 742 -2.68 -12.31 32.27
CA ARG A 742 -4.03 -11.88 32.62
C ARG A 742 -4.81 -13.01 33.29
N LEU A 743 -5.42 -12.69 34.42
CA LEU A 743 -6.43 -13.49 35.06
C LEU A 743 -7.73 -12.69 35.07
N SER A 744 -8.72 -13.17 34.32
CA SER A 744 -10.03 -12.53 34.23
C SER A 744 -10.98 -13.07 35.29
N GLY A 745 -11.76 -12.19 35.93
CA GLY A 745 -12.86 -12.56 36.82
C GLY A 745 -13.95 -13.41 36.13
N ASN A 746 -13.94 -13.46 34.79
CA ASN A 746 -14.81 -14.30 33.97
C ASN A 746 -14.21 -15.68 33.64
N GLY A 747 -13.15 -16.10 34.33
CA GLY A 747 -12.58 -17.45 34.21
C GLY A 747 -11.56 -17.63 33.07
N LEU A 748 -11.17 -16.55 32.40
CA LEU A 748 -10.18 -16.55 31.33
C LEU A 748 -8.76 -16.38 31.88
N LEU A 749 -7.83 -17.19 31.38
CA LEU A 749 -6.41 -17.09 31.66
C LEU A 749 -5.67 -16.83 30.35
N SER A 750 -4.87 -15.76 30.29
CA SER A 750 -3.96 -15.50 29.17
C SER A 750 -2.54 -15.32 29.69
N LEU A 751 -1.63 -16.13 29.19
CA LEU A 751 -0.22 -16.14 29.55
C LEU A 751 0.59 -15.92 28.27
N TRP A 752 1.42 -14.89 28.26
CA TRP A 752 2.30 -14.59 27.14
C TRP A 752 3.75 -14.81 27.54
N LYS A 753 4.41 -15.74 26.83
CA LYS A 753 5.79 -16.17 27.10
C LYS A 753 6.04 -16.47 28.57
N ALA A 754 5.10 -17.17 29.20
CA ALA A 754 5.17 -17.54 30.60
C ALA A 754 6.16 -18.67 30.83
N GLU A 755 6.96 -18.51 31.88
CA GLU A 755 7.76 -19.57 32.50
C GLU A 755 7.12 -20.04 33.80
N ARG A 756 6.59 -19.10 34.60
CA ARG A 756 5.98 -19.40 35.90
C ARG A 756 4.83 -18.45 36.22
N LEU A 757 3.75 -18.97 36.76
CA LEU A 757 2.72 -18.23 37.50
C LEU A 757 2.46 -18.95 38.81
N SER A 758 2.33 -18.24 39.91
CA SER A 758 1.94 -18.83 41.20
C SER A 758 0.99 -17.92 41.96
N GLY A 759 -0.03 -18.51 42.55
CA GLY A 759 -1.06 -17.87 43.36
C GLY A 759 -1.77 -18.90 44.25
N GLU A 760 -2.72 -18.43 45.06
CA GLU A 760 -3.49 -19.31 45.95
C GLU A 760 -4.26 -20.38 45.17
N ASP A 761 -4.97 -19.98 44.11
CA ASP A 761 -5.85 -20.86 43.32
C ASP A 761 -5.26 -21.29 41.97
N ILE A 762 -4.04 -20.87 41.64
CA ILE A 762 -3.44 -21.10 40.31
C ILE A 762 -1.93 -21.33 40.38
N ALA A 763 -1.43 -22.26 39.57
CA ALA A 763 -0.01 -22.45 39.34
C ALA A 763 0.25 -22.85 37.89
N PHE A 764 1.28 -22.28 37.28
CA PHE A 764 1.79 -22.65 35.97
C PHE A 764 3.32 -22.73 36.01
N GLU A 765 3.88 -23.73 35.34
CA GLU A 765 5.32 -23.90 35.16
C GLU A 765 5.59 -24.43 33.75
N ALA A 766 6.59 -23.88 33.07
CA ALA A 766 7.11 -24.42 31.82
C ALA A 766 8.64 -24.49 31.84
N GLU A 767 9.21 -25.47 31.13
CA GLU A 767 10.67 -25.63 31.01
C GLU A 767 11.32 -24.52 30.17
N LEU A 768 10.56 -23.96 29.22
CA LEU A 768 10.92 -22.81 28.39
C LEU A 768 9.69 -21.91 28.24
N PRO A 769 9.85 -20.59 27.98
CA PRO A 769 8.74 -19.65 27.84
C PRO A 769 7.76 -20.09 26.75
N LEU A 770 6.48 -20.23 27.09
CA LEU A 770 5.41 -20.51 26.12
C LEU A 770 4.19 -19.62 26.35
N SER A 771 3.28 -19.54 25.38
CA SER A 771 2.04 -18.78 25.56
C SER A 771 0.85 -19.72 25.72
N LEU A 772 -0.07 -19.38 26.61
CA LEU A 772 -1.20 -20.22 26.96
C LEU A 772 -2.47 -19.36 27.08
N TYR A 773 -3.56 -19.84 26.50
CA TYR A 773 -4.90 -19.32 26.71
C TYR A 773 -5.80 -20.45 27.23
N SER A 774 -6.54 -20.20 28.30
CA SER A 774 -7.52 -21.15 28.85
C SER A 774 -8.84 -20.45 29.15
N ASP A 775 -9.94 -21.15 28.89
CA ASP A 775 -11.31 -20.73 29.22
C ASP A 775 -11.93 -21.85 30.08
N ASP A 776 -12.09 -21.58 31.38
CA ASP A 776 -12.60 -22.55 32.35
C ASP A 776 -14.00 -23.09 31.99
N ARG A 777 -14.81 -22.28 31.31
CA ARG A 777 -16.15 -22.65 30.81
C ARG A 777 -16.11 -23.65 29.66
N ARG A 778 -15.03 -23.65 28.87
CA ARG A 778 -14.90 -24.51 27.68
C ARG A 778 -14.06 -25.74 27.92
N THR A 779 -13.38 -25.84 29.06
CA THR A 779 -12.48 -26.95 29.37
C THR A 779 -11.47 -27.18 28.25
N THR A 780 -11.02 -26.12 27.58
CA THR A 780 -9.98 -26.19 26.54
C THR A 780 -8.86 -25.21 26.84
N CYS A 781 -7.65 -25.63 26.48
CA CYS A 781 -6.43 -24.85 26.61
C CYS A 781 -5.73 -24.81 25.27
N ILE A 782 -5.37 -23.61 24.83
CA ILE A 782 -4.59 -23.39 23.62
C ILE A 782 -3.18 -22.99 24.06
N VAL A 783 -2.17 -23.68 23.54
CA VAL A 783 -0.77 -23.38 23.82
C VAL A 783 -0.06 -23.07 22.52
N HIS A 784 0.74 -22.00 22.54
CA HIS A 784 1.71 -21.68 21.50
C HIS A 784 3.11 -21.91 22.05
N ASN A 785 3.81 -22.88 21.49
CA ASN A 785 5.22 -23.12 21.72
C ASN A 785 6.04 -22.49 20.57
N PRO A 786 6.73 -21.36 20.81
CA PRO A 786 7.51 -20.68 19.78
C PRO A 786 8.87 -21.35 19.51
N HIS A 787 9.24 -22.38 20.28
CA HIS A 787 10.57 -23.01 20.21
C HIS A 787 10.60 -24.15 19.18
N PRO A 788 11.75 -24.45 18.56
CA PRO A 788 11.90 -25.56 17.62
C PRO A 788 11.98 -26.94 18.31
N VAL A 789 11.74 -26.99 19.62
CA VAL A 789 11.80 -28.19 20.47
C VAL A 789 10.51 -28.33 21.25
N GLU A 790 10.22 -29.56 21.67
CA GLU A 790 9.13 -29.81 22.61
C GLU A 790 9.40 -29.15 23.98
N VAL A 791 8.35 -28.61 24.60
CA VAL A 791 8.43 -27.94 25.90
C VAL A 791 7.43 -28.54 26.87
N SER A 792 7.91 -29.04 28.01
CA SER A 792 7.01 -29.54 29.06
C SER A 792 6.43 -28.39 29.87
N PHE A 793 5.15 -28.47 30.20
CA PHE A 793 4.47 -27.53 31.06
C PHE A 793 3.49 -28.20 32.02
N LYS A 794 3.16 -27.48 33.09
CA LYS A 794 2.14 -27.82 34.07
C LYS A 794 1.20 -26.63 34.24
N LEU A 795 -0.10 -26.90 34.31
CA LEU A 795 -1.12 -25.92 34.69
C LEU A 795 -1.99 -26.53 35.78
N LYS A 796 -2.20 -25.80 36.87
CA LYS A 796 -3.10 -26.15 37.95
C LYS A 796 -4.02 -24.96 38.23
N GLN A 797 -5.32 -25.17 38.15
CA GLN A 797 -6.36 -24.19 38.54
C GLN A 797 -7.28 -24.89 39.55
N ILE A 798 -7.13 -24.57 40.84
CA ILE A 798 -7.73 -25.32 41.95
C ILE A 798 -9.25 -25.21 41.90
N THR A 799 -9.78 -23.99 41.80
CA THR A 799 -11.23 -23.71 41.79
C THR A 799 -11.93 -24.28 40.56
N ALA A 800 -11.22 -24.34 39.42
CA ALA A 800 -11.72 -24.96 38.18
C ALA A 800 -11.53 -26.49 38.15
N GLY A 801 -10.85 -27.08 39.13
CA GLY A 801 -10.56 -28.52 39.16
C GLY A 801 -9.62 -29.00 38.05
N VAL A 802 -8.83 -28.09 37.45
CA VAL A 802 -7.92 -28.39 36.34
C VAL A 802 -6.52 -28.67 36.89
N GLU A 803 -5.95 -29.82 36.54
CA GLU A 803 -4.54 -30.13 36.75
C GLU A 803 -4.00 -30.89 35.54
N VAL A 804 -3.07 -30.27 34.84
CA VAL A 804 -2.55 -30.75 33.56
C VAL A 804 -1.03 -30.72 33.59
N LYS A 805 -0.41 -31.79 33.09
CA LYS A 805 1.02 -31.88 32.82
C LYS A 805 1.18 -32.44 31.42
N GLN A 806 1.75 -31.65 30.51
CA GLN A 806 1.82 -31.95 29.09
C GLN A 806 3.16 -31.52 28.50
N THR A 807 3.41 -31.97 27.28
CA THR A 807 4.56 -31.58 26.46
C THR A 807 4.02 -30.99 25.15
N ALA A 808 4.27 -29.70 24.92
CA ALA A 808 3.79 -28.98 23.75
C ALA A 808 4.83 -29.06 22.62
N PRO A 809 4.47 -29.60 21.44
CA PRO A 809 5.36 -29.53 20.27
C PRO A 809 5.43 -28.09 19.70
N PRO A 810 6.38 -27.80 18.79
CA PRO A 810 6.50 -26.49 18.14
C PRO A 810 5.22 -26.06 17.40
N GLY A 811 4.71 -24.86 17.66
CA GLY A 811 3.52 -24.30 17.02
C GLY A 811 2.31 -24.19 17.95
N TYR A 812 1.12 -24.22 17.36
CA TYR A 812 -0.17 -23.99 18.04
C TYR A 812 -0.91 -25.30 18.26
N TYR A 813 -1.33 -25.56 19.50
CA TYR A 813 -1.99 -26.79 19.88
C TYR A 813 -3.16 -26.53 20.83
N GLU A 814 -4.21 -27.31 20.68
CA GLU A 814 -5.41 -27.29 21.52
C GLU A 814 -5.50 -28.60 22.33
N TRP A 815 -5.68 -28.48 23.64
CA TRP A 815 -5.94 -29.58 24.56
C TRP A 815 -7.33 -29.47 25.15
N ASN A 816 -8.00 -30.62 25.27
CA ASN A 816 -9.22 -30.76 26.05
C ASN A 816 -8.85 -31.12 27.50
N LEU A 817 -9.33 -30.32 28.44
CA LEU A 817 -9.11 -30.42 29.88
C LEU A 817 -10.15 -31.32 30.58
N MET A 818 -11.18 -31.81 29.87
CA MET A 818 -12.12 -32.81 30.40
C MET A 818 -11.47 -34.21 30.43
N ASN A 819 -11.43 -34.82 31.61
CA ASN A 819 -11.04 -36.22 31.86
C ASN A 819 -9.55 -36.57 31.72
N THR A 820 -8.66 -35.81 32.36
CA THR A 820 -7.46 -36.43 32.95
C THR A 820 -7.69 -36.63 34.45
N GLY A 821 -8.27 -37.78 34.83
CA GLY A 821 -8.14 -38.24 36.22
C GLY A 821 -6.65 -38.24 36.62
N ARG A 822 -6.34 -38.11 37.92
CA ARG A 822 -4.97 -38.05 38.45
C ARG A 822 -4.01 -38.96 37.67
N GLY A 823 -3.22 -38.39 36.76
CA GLY A 823 -2.18 -39.10 35.98
C GLY A 823 -2.47 -39.47 34.52
N GLY A 824 -3.58 -39.06 33.90
CA GLY A 824 -3.82 -39.30 32.46
C GLY A 824 -3.08 -38.31 31.53
N GLN A 825 -2.41 -38.80 30.48
CA GLN A 825 -1.90 -37.98 29.37
C GLN A 825 -3.02 -37.78 28.33
N ALA A 826 -3.50 -36.55 28.13
CA ALA A 826 -4.37 -36.23 27.00
C ALA A 826 -3.52 -35.86 25.77
N GLU A 827 -3.73 -36.49 24.61
CA GLU A 827 -3.04 -36.09 23.38
C GLU A 827 -3.58 -34.74 22.89
N GLY A 828 -2.71 -33.74 22.79
CA GLY A 828 -3.04 -32.43 22.20
C GLY A 828 -3.22 -32.56 20.69
N ARG A 829 -4.16 -31.80 20.13
CA ARG A 829 -4.35 -31.73 18.67
C ARG A 829 -3.72 -30.44 18.16
N GLU A 830 -3.02 -30.52 17.02
CA GLU A 830 -2.58 -29.31 16.33
C GLU A 830 -3.80 -28.42 16.07
N ALA A 831 -3.68 -27.13 16.39
CA ALA A 831 -4.78 -26.20 16.22
C ALA A 831 -5.19 -26.22 14.75
N ALA A 832 -6.49 -26.35 14.48
CA ALA A 832 -7.03 -26.32 13.12
C ALA A 832 -6.89 -24.94 12.44
N TRP A 833 -6.25 -23.98 13.12
CA TRP A 833 -5.90 -22.66 12.62
C TRP A 833 -4.41 -22.41 12.83
N LYS A 834 -3.79 -21.75 11.86
CA LYS A 834 -2.45 -21.15 11.97
C LYS A 834 -2.61 -19.63 11.74
N PRO A 835 -1.88 -18.78 12.47
CA PRO A 835 -1.92 -17.31 12.33
C PRO A 835 -1.67 -16.83 10.91
#